data_AF-A0A6B1HY18-F1
#
_entry.id   AF-A0A6B1HY18-F1
#
_cell.length_a   1.000
_cell.length_b   1.000
_cell.length_c   1.000
_cell.angle_alpha   90.00
_cell.angle_beta   90.00
_cell.angle_gamma   90.00
#
_symmetry.space_group_name_H-M   'P 1'
#
loop_
_entity.id
_entity.type
_entity.pdbx_description
1 polymer ?
#
loop_
_entity_poly.entity_id
_entity_poly.type
_entity_poly.pdbx_seq_one_letter_code
_entity_poly.pdbx_strand_id
1 'polypeptide(L)'
;MSVQPTHAIGSLVGLMLSVSICIASETEQPYSPQELKAAKAKLREHNRLWTFEEGAILGREWTSRAPEDAELRALYARQLEGQLDGRREIQEQADAILEREPDNPWGLYAQALAFLTDWQHFGEAAESSLRAWRLLPQPEFAATYLQTLRFRNTEAGMAFLDSLDAATLQHPEILHARAELEYRAQYSLNNPAYADTSLATLATLRTRWPDHVSGYLSAAQQLHRSDKPQEALPLIKEAISLSPSSADVRYLHWQILNETDQLPADERRAAIEASIAAYRQAVPETIRGLALLTMAYRNVLEDEEQAAAFEAKLMAQAPASWHASRVHQEKFRREYQRLQSELERIVRRDAPEYQNRLRLICDAAYRFLEKPLYDDSFREGPYRALLSSLSAMNPVPAEELAEAVRGLVRYGRQPNPYVTYGALILMTDRTPYAEEAAEIAQGVIQAMLDRAEEDTRGEGRMNFYLGLIYDALGWALYKAGRVEEGRNEIERALKFSQRNTRAHYHLGQMFEHMATEAEARDAAETADTWLDKAADAYLAGLEVRGWGPNPCQAALAALYERRHGSREGFDEYLATLRGEDAPSQIRLTPKIDLHLEPTPVEGLPDRTLNLPPGFKVKLFSDQVDKARFMAWDDQGVLHVANMKPQSTWNPVPGRQSTVLALPDKDGDGRADTVYKAVDDLNWPHGIAFYQGALFVADDDAIYRLEDRDADGFYEERTVFAEVPGFMGRPVEHVTHTLVFDESNDKLYFHIGSGCDVCREDDPERSTVMQINTDGTGRRIFAAGLRNAIGLALHPVTGELWAANTGHDREGPDRPPEWITPLRDGGFYGWPLAYGDKVWTDFSSYGRSILPLTAADSLLVANMDTPAVLIPAHLAPMALHFYTHDQFPPQYKHAAFVACRAGALGNDPGYKVMVLFAEPDGSNAHVADFLTGFRLDSDEDNGDSGLSRLFGFFSFNPRNVWGKPVGLTTDEAGHLYLTSDEITQAIFRIEASP
;
A
#
# COMPACT_ATOMS: atom_id res chain seq x y z
N MET A 1 -38.69 38.34 51.63
CA MET A 1 -38.57 39.40 52.65
C MET A 1 -37.12 39.47 53.10
N SER A 2 -36.67 40.66 53.52
CA SER A 2 -35.49 40.99 54.37
C SER A 2 -34.63 39.84 54.96
N VAL A 3 -33.29 39.91 55.04
CA VAL A 3 -32.38 41.08 55.30
C VAL A 3 -31.04 40.97 54.49
N GLN A 4 -30.33 42.09 54.32
CA GLN A 4 -29.00 42.32 53.65
C GLN A 4 -27.81 42.36 54.67
N PRO A 5 -26.52 42.69 54.34
CA PRO A 5 -25.80 42.93 53.06
C PRO A 5 -24.67 41.86 52.87
N THR A 6 -23.39 42.00 52.41
CA THR A 6 -22.42 43.01 51.86
C THR A 6 -21.33 42.18 51.11
N HIS A 7 -20.72 42.52 49.96
CA HIS A 7 -19.77 43.60 49.57
C HIS A 7 -18.35 43.54 50.19
N ALA A 8 -17.22 43.76 49.46
CA ALA A 8 -16.98 43.84 48.00
C ALA A 8 -15.46 43.85 47.59
N ILE A 9 -15.16 43.28 46.40
CA ILE A 9 -14.31 43.76 45.27
C ILE A 9 -12.89 44.39 45.48
N GLY A 10 -11.89 43.82 44.77
CA GLY A 10 -10.74 44.52 44.10
C GLY A 10 -9.42 44.68 44.89
N SER A 11 -8.27 45.06 44.29
CA SER A 11 -7.82 45.01 42.88
C SER A 11 -6.32 45.40 42.73
N LEU A 12 -5.62 44.84 41.72
CA LEU A 12 -4.39 45.31 41.02
C LEU A 12 -3.06 45.67 41.76
N VAL A 13 -1.97 45.08 41.23
CA VAL A 13 -0.66 45.69 40.84
C VAL A 13 0.17 46.52 41.86
N GLY A 14 1.44 46.14 42.04
CA GLY A 14 2.51 46.97 42.61
C GLY A 14 3.91 46.46 42.19
N LEU A 15 4.83 47.36 41.81
CA LEU A 15 6.11 47.03 41.15
C LEU A 15 7.33 47.15 42.08
N MET A 16 8.38 46.36 41.79
CA MET A 16 9.80 46.54 42.15
C MET A 16 10.22 46.81 43.62
N LEU A 17 11.16 46.00 44.10
CA LEU A 17 12.40 46.52 44.68
C LEU A 17 13.56 45.54 44.46
N SER A 18 14.74 46.07 44.15
CA SER A 18 16.00 45.35 43.93
C SER A 18 16.87 45.36 45.19
N VAL A 19 18.14 44.90 45.08
CA VAL A 19 19.18 44.82 46.14
C VAL A 19 19.02 43.57 47.04
N SER A 20 20.04 42.72 47.28
CA SER A 20 21.45 42.75 46.87
C SER A 20 22.03 41.35 46.61
N ILE A 21 23.12 41.28 45.85
CA ILE A 21 24.06 40.15 45.92
C ILE A 21 24.90 40.28 47.20
N CYS A 22 24.94 39.22 48.01
CA CYS A 22 25.98 38.97 49.01
C CYS A 22 26.43 37.51 48.87
N ILE A 23 27.73 37.26 49.03
CA ILE A 23 28.39 36.00 48.68
C ILE A 23 28.60 35.12 49.93
N ALA A 24 28.61 33.80 49.70
CA ALA A 24 29.03 32.74 50.63
C ALA A 24 28.17 32.53 51.89
N SER A 25 27.13 31.72 51.72
CA SER A 25 26.95 30.54 52.58
C SER A 25 27.17 29.30 51.71
N GLU A 26 27.96 28.33 52.17
CA GLU A 26 28.02 27.00 51.53
C GLU A 26 26.68 26.30 51.77
N THR A 27 25.76 26.39 50.82
CA THR A 27 24.60 25.50 50.77
C THR A 27 25.11 24.10 50.47
N GLU A 28 25.04 23.19 51.44
CA GLU A 28 25.33 21.78 51.25
C GLU A 28 24.56 21.27 50.02
N GLN A 29 25.28 20.84 48.98
CA GLN A 29 24.63 20.14 47.86
C GLN A 29 24.03 18.84 48.42
N PRO A 30 22.76 18.49 48.14
CA PRO A 30 22.08 17.32 48.71
C PRO A 30 22.56 15.97 48.13
N TYR A 31 23.78 15.96 47.61
CA TYR A 31 24.54 14.90 46.96
C TYR A 31 26.01 15.34 46.86
N SER A 32 26.94 14.39 46.84
CA SER A 32 28.34 14.64 46.46
C SER A 32 28.54 14.51 44.94
N PRO A 33 29.62 15.09 44.37
CA PRO A 33 29.99 14.88 42.96
C PRO A 33 30.20 13.40 42.59
N GLN A 34 30.54 12.55 43.55
CA GLN A 34 30.70 11.10 43.33
C GLN A 34 29.35 10.39 43.20
N GLU A 35 28.34 10.78 43.97
CA GLU A 35 26.98 10.23 43.86
C GLU A 35 26.30 10.70 42.56
N LEU A 36 26.44 11.97 42.18
CA LEU A 36 25.94 12.48 40.90
C LEU A 36 26.61 11.75 39.71
N LYS A 37 27.92 11.49 39.77
CA LYS A 37 28.62 10.68 38.77
C LYS A 37 28.11 9.24 38.74
N ALA A 38 27.81 8.64 39.90
CA ALA A 38 27.23 7.30 39.97
C ALA A 38 25.82 7.25 39.38
N ALA A 39 24.98 8.26 39.62
CA ALA A 39 23.64 8.36 39.03
C ALA A 39 23.69 8.45 37.50
N LYS A 40 24.56 9.30 36.94
CA LYS A 40 24.80 9.39 35.49
C LYS A 40 25.29 8.08 34.87
N ALA A 41 26.21 7.39 35.55
CA ALA A 41 26.67 6.07 35.13
C ALA A 41 25.53 5.03 35.17
N LYS A 42 24.66 5.10 36.19
CA LYS A 42 23.51 4.21 36.34
C LYS A 42 22.43 4.44 35.28
N LEU A 43 22.19 5.69 34.85
CA LEU A 43 21.30 5.99 33.71
C LEU A 43 21.84 5.43 32.38
N ARG A 44 23.16 5.49 32.16
CA ARG A 44 23.80 4.81 31.00
C ARG A 44 23.70 3.29 31.09
N GLU A 45 23.83 2.72 32.29
CA GLU A 45 23.58 1.30 32.53
C GLU A 45 22.12 0.91 32.24
N HIS A 46 21.13 1.73 32.59
CA HIS A 46 19.73 1.48 32.24
C HIS A 46 19.48 1.49 30.73
N ASN A 47 20.14 2.36 29.95
CA ASN A 47 20.15 2.29 28.49
C ASN A 47 20.80 1.00 27.97
N ARG A 48 22.00 0.64 28.46
CA ARG A 48 22.72 -0.61 28.10
C ARG A 48 21.88 -1.87 28.36
N LEU A 49 21.13 -1.87 29.46
CA LEU A 49 20.27 -2.98 29.89
C LEU A 49 18.84 -2.90 29.33
N TRP A 50 18.47 -1.87 28.56
CA TRP A 50 17.10 -1.66 28.07
C TRP A 50 16.05 -1.59 29.19
N THR A 51 16.44 -1.11 30.39
CA THR A 51 15.63 -1.00 31.62
C THR A 51 15.16 0.43 31.85
N PHE A 52 14.46 0.96 30.84
CA PHE A 52 14.03 2.35 30.77
C PHE A 52 12.98 2.73 31.84
N GLU A 53 12.24 1.76 32.40
CA GLU A 53 11.30 2.01 33.51
C GLU A 53 12.04 2.37 34.80
N GLU A 54 12.99 1.54 35.25
CA GLU A 54 13.84 1.85 36.40
C GLU A 54 14.72 3.09 36.14
N GLY A 55 15.22 3.25 34.92
CA GLY A 55 15.99 4.42 34.49
C GLY A 55 15.21 5.74 34.64
N ALA A 56 13.94 5.78 34.24
CA ALA A 56 13.13 6.99 34.38
C ALA A 56 12.78 7.30 35.85
N ILE A 57 12.53 6.28 36.68
CA ILE A 57 12.33 6.48 38.13
C ILE A 57 13.57 7.13 38.75
N LEU A 58 14.76 6.60 38.44
CA LEU A 58 16.04 7.15 38.90
C LEU A 58 16.28 8.58 38.38
N GLY A 59 16.00 8.84 37.10
CA GLY A 59 16.18 10.14 36.48
C GLY A 59 15.24 11.21 37.05
N ARG A 60 13.98 10.86 37.35
CA ARG A 60 13.01 11.71 38.04
C ARG A 60 13.44 12.05 39.47
N GLU A 61 13.99 11.07 40.21
CA GLU A 61 14.58 11.33 41.53
C GLU A 61 15.76 12.30 41.40
N TRP A 62 16.74 11.99 40.56
CA TRP A 62 17.99 12.73 40.50
C TRP A 62 17.85 14.13 39.90
N THR A 63 16.99 14.35 38.91
CA THR A 63 16.71 15.70 38.39
C THR A 63 16.02 16.58 39.42
N SER A 64 15.28 16.03 40.40
CA SER A 64 14.78 16.82 41.53
C SER A 64 15.87 17.22 42.53
N ARG A 65 16.95 16.43 42.62
CA ARG A 65 18.09 16.66 43.54
C ARG A 65 19.16 17.57 42.92
N ALA A 66 19.41 17.43 41.61
CA ALA A 66 20.38 18.19 40.83
C ALA A 66 19.74 18.81 39.56
N PRO A 67 18.75 19.73 39.69
CA PRO A 67 17.99 20.29 38.57
C PRO A 67 18.80 21.17 37.60
N GLU A 68 20.05 21.46 37.94
CA GLU A 68 20.95 22.34 37.18
C GLU A 68 21.94 21.56 36.29
N ASP A 69 22.01 20.22 36.40
CA ASP A 69 22.96 19.41 35.61
C ASP A 69 22.36 18.98 34.26
N ALA A 70 22.91 19.54 33.17
CA ALA A 70 22.43 19.31 31.81
C ALA A 70 22.63 17.87 31.31
N GLU A 71 23.74 17.22 31.64
CA GLU A 71 23.99 15.82 31.26
C GLU A 71 23.01 14.87 31.97
N LEU A 72 22.72 15.12 33.25
CA LEU A 72 21.76 14.33 34.03
C LEU A 72 20.34 14.42 33.42
N ARG A 73 19.88 15.65 33.12
CA ARG A 73 18.59 15.88 32.45
C ARG A 73 18.53 15.20 31.08
N ALA A 74 19.59 15.28 30.30
CA ALA A 74 19.68 14.68 28.98
C ALA A 74 19.74 13.13 29.01
N LEU A 75 20.41 12.55 30.02
CA LEU A 75 20.39 11.11 30.26
C LEU A 75 19.02 10.62 30.77
N TYR A 76 18.27 11.45 31.51
CA TYR A 76 16.88 11.19 31.90
C TYR A 76 15.94 11.26 30.69
N ALA A 77 16.07 12.28 29.84
CA ALA A 77 15.37 12.40 28.56
C ALA A 77 15.52 11.14 27.68
N ARG A 78 16.72 10.53 27.64
CA ARG A 78 16.94 9.24 26.95
C ARG A 78 16.18 8.06 27.59
N GLN A 79 15.96 8.03 28.90
CA GLN A 79 15.13 6.98 29.51
C GLN A 79 13.66 7.14 29.13
N LEU A 80 13.18 8.38 29.03
CA LEU A 80 11.81 8.71 28.66
C LEU A 80 11.51 8.42 27.17
N GLU A 81 12.46 8.65 26.26
CA GLU A 81 12.32 8.26 24.84
C GLU A 81 12.18 6.73 24.71
N GLY A 82 12.94 5.97 25.51
CA GLY A 82 12.79 4.51 25.67
C GLY A 82 11.49 4.02 26.33
N GLN A 83 10.53 4.90 26.64
CA GLN A 83 9.16 4.53 27.07
C GLN A 83 8.07 4.82 26.01
N LEU A 84 8.40 5.56 24.96
CA LEU A 84 7.52 5.96 23.84
C LEU A 84 6.37 6.91 24.20
N ASP A 85 6.16 7.28 25.47
CA ASP A 85 5.15 8.24 25.93
C ASP A 85 5.73 9.56 26.49
N GLY A 86 7.05 9.70 26.48
CA GLY A 86 7.75 10.78 27.18
C GLY A 86 7.80 12.16 26.52
N ARG A 87 7.32 12.36 25.28
CA ARG A 87 7.61 13.55 24.43
C ARG A 87 7.61 14.88 25.19
N ARG A 88 6.55 15.15 25.94
CA ARG A 88 6.39 16.38 26.71
C ARG A 88 7.46 16.53 27.80
N GLU A 89 7.69 15.49 28.60
CA GLU A 89 8.66 15.56 29.69
C GLU A 89 10.12 15.57 29.19
N ILE A 90 10.38 14.97 28.02
CA ILE A 90 11.65 15.08 27.28
C ILE A 90 11.87 16.54 26.84
N GLN A 91 10.86 17.18 26.27
CA GLN A 91 10.91 18.60 25.91
C GLN A 91 11.14 19.50 27.14
N GLU A 92 10.43 19.24 28.24
CA GLU A 92 10.63 19.93 29.52
C GLU A 92 12.07 19.73 30.10
N GLN A 93 12.78 18.65 29.74
CA GLN A 93 14.21 18.50 30.07
C GLN A 93 15.12 19.30 29.13
N ALA A 94 14.78 19.41 27.85
CA ALA A 94 15.54 20.15 26.86
C ALA A 94 15.43 21.67 27.10
N ASP A 95 14.22 22.18 27.28
CA ASP A 95 13.94 23.61 27.48
C ASP A 95 14.61 24.12 28.76
N ALA A 96 14.54 23.36 29.86
CA ALA A 96 15.21 23.68 31.12
C ALA A 96 16.74 23.81 31.04
N ILE A 97 17.36 23.35 29.94
CA ILE A 97 18.77 23.58 29.60
C ILE A 97 18.87 24.75 28.61
N LEU A 98 18.13 24.67 27.49
CA LEU A 98 18.28 25.57 26.33
C LEU A 98 17.78 27.00 26.57
N GLU A 99 16.81 27.23 27.45
CA GLU A 99 16.40 28.59 27.87
C GLU A 99 17.54 29.36 28.55
N ARG A 100 18.51 28.63 29.13
CA ARG A 100 19.65 29.19 29.88
C ARG A 100 20.92 29.21 29.03
N GLU A 101 21.15 28.13 28.28
CA GLU A 101 22.30 27.93 27.41
C GLU A 101 21.84 27.35 26.05
N PRO A 102 21.43 28.19 25.08
CA PRO A 102 20.86 27.75 23.79
C PRO A 102 21.80 26.88 22.91
N ASP A 103 23.09 26.89 23.22
CA ASP A 103 24.14 26.14 22.52
C ASP A 103 24.71 24.99 23.39
N ASN A 104 24.04 24.63 24.49
CA ASN A 104 24.48 23.50 25.33
C ASN A 104 24.25 22.17 24.59
N PRO A 105 25.29 21.33 24.38
CA PRO A 105 25.18 20.12 23.59
C PRO A 105 24.27 19.06 24.22
N TRP A 106 24.16 19.00 25.56
CA TRP A 106 23.23 18.10 26.24
C TRP A 106 21.77 18.56 26.09
N GLY A 107 21.53 19.87 26.08
CA GLY A 107 20.23 20.45 25.76
C GLY A 107 19.80 20.14 24.32
N LEU A 108 20.70 20.34 23.35
CA LEU A 108 20.46 20.02 21.94
C LEU A 108 20.23 18.52 21.70
N TYR A 109 20.92 17.65 22.45
CA TYR A 109 20.66 16.20 22.43
C TYR A 109 19.29 15.84 23.01
N ALA A 110 18.91 16.42 24.16
CA ALA A 110 17.57 16.22 24.74
C ALA A 110 16.46 16.72 23.80
N GLN A 111 16.68 17.84 23.11
CA GLN A 111 15.78 18.37 22.10
C GLN A 111 15.67 17.43 20.88
N ALA A 112 16.79 16.86 20.42
CA ALA A 112 16.78 15.87 19.34
C ALA A 112 16.02 14.59 19.72
N LEU A 113 16.07 14.16 20.98
CA LEU A 113 15.24 13.07 21.50
C LEU A 113 13.76 13.45 21.54
N ALA A 114 13.41 14.70 21.92
CA ALA A 114 12.03 15.17 21.90
C ALA A 114 11.46 15.14 20.47
N PHE A 115 12.21 15.65 19.49
CA PHE A 115 11.85 15.61 18.07
C PHE A 115 11.82 14.18 17.50
N LEU A 116 12.68 13.26 17.97
CA LEU A 116 12.64 11.85 17.54
C LEU A 116 11.35 11.10 17.91
N THR A 117 10.56 11.60 18.86
CA THR A 117 9.23 11.02 19.16
C THR A 117 8.17 11.33 18.08
N ASP A 118 8.45 12.22 17.13
CA ASP A 118 7.54 12.60 16.05
C ASP A 118 8.26 12.69 14.70
N TRP A 119 7.91 11.76 13.81
CA TRP A 119 8.39 11.64 12.44
C TRP A 119 8.34 12.92 11.60
N GLN A 120 7.46 13.89 11.90
CA GLN A 120 7.47 15.19 11.22
C GLN A 120 8.75 15.97 11.51
N HIS A 121 9.24 15.92 12.75
CA HIS A 121 10.39 16.69 13.23
C HIS A 121 11.73 15.96 13.07
N PHE A 122 11.78 14.91 12.24
CA PHE A 122 13.03 14.19 11.93
C PHE A 122 14.08 15.05 11.19
N GLY A 123 13.73 16.26 10.71
CA GLY A 123 14.72 17.23 10.22
C GLY A 123 15.45 17.93 11.36
N GLU A 124 14.67 18.45 12.29
CA GLU A 124 15.07 19.20 13.47
C GLU A 124 15.79 18.30 14.46
N ALA A 125 15.34 17.05 14.61
CA ALA A 125 16.08 16.00 15.32
C ALA A 125 17.47 15.76 14.74
N ALA A 126 17.57 15.71 13.40
CA ALA A 126 18.84 15.50 12.70
C ALA A 126 19.77 16.73 12.82
N GLU A 127 19.21 17.94 12.81
CA GLU A 127 19.96 19.18 13.00
C GLU A 127 20.48 19.31 14.44
N SER A 128 19.62 19.19 15.45
CA SER A 128 20.02 19.35 16.85
C SER A 128 20.98 18.26 17.33
N SER A 129 20.84 17.02 16.88
CA SER A 129 21.81 15.94 17.19
C SER A 129 23.16 16.13 16.50
N LEU A 130 23.19 16.55 15.23
CA LEU A 130 24.42 16.91 14.53
C LEU A 130 25.10 18.15 15.14
N ARG A 131 24.30 19.13 15.60
CA ARG A 131 24.79 20.34 16.29
C ARG A 131 25.41 19.97 17.65
N ALA A 132 24.75 19.11 18.44
CA ALA A 132 25.28 18.55 19.68
C ALA A 132 26.62 17.83 19.44
N TRP A 133 26.67 16.90 18.47
CA TRP A 133 27.89 16.17 18.10
C TRP A 133 29.05 17.11 17.69
N ARG A 134 28.77 18.17 16.93
CA ARG A 134 29.78 19.16 16.51
C ARG A 134 30.32 20.02 17.66
N LEU A 135 29.49 20.30 18.67
CA LEU A 135 29.87 21.12 19.83
C LEU A 135 30.58 20.30 20.92
N LEU A 136 30.19 19.05 21.12
CA LEU A 136 30.83 18.10 22.02
C LEU A 136 30.67 16.67 21.45
N PRO A 137 31.71 16.09 20.83
CA PRO A 137 31.64 14.75 20.27
C PRO A 137 31.43 13.66 21.33
N GLN A 138 30.17 13.28 21.59
CA GLN A 138 29.77 12.12 22.40
C GLN A 138 29.15 11.04 21.51
N PRO A 139 29.52 9.75 21.66
CA PRO A 139 28.95 8.67 20.86
C PRO A 139 27.42 8.58 20.92
N GLU A 140 26.80 8.93 22.05
CA GLU A 140 25.34 9.02 22.19
C GLU A 140 24.72 9.98 21.17
N PHE A 141 25.38 11.12 20.89
CA PHE A 141 24.85 12.15 19.98
C PHE A 141 24.95 11.70 18.52
N ALA A 142 26.08 11.09 18.15
CA ALA A 142 26.28 10.49 16.84
C ALA A 142 25.34 9.29 16.58
N ALA A 143 25.08 8.46 17.59
CA ALA A 143 24.10 7.37 17.52
C ALA A 143 22.66 7.90 17.27
N THR A 144 22.25 8.96 17.99
CA THR A 144 20.98 9.63 17.75
C THR A 144 20.91 10.29 16.37
N TYR A 145 21.99 10.90 15.86
CA TYR A 145 22.03 11.42 14.50
C TYR A 145 21.83 10.31 13.45
N LEU A 146 22.52 9.17 13.61
CA LEU A 146 22.32 7.97 12.78
C LEU A 146 20.88 7.44 12.83
N GLN A 147 20.24 7.44 14.01
CA GLN A 147 18.83 7.07 14.21
C GLN A 147 17.88 7.98 13.41
N THR A 148 18.16 9.28 13.28
CA THR A 148 17.37 10.20 12.42
C THR A 148 17.59 9.94 10.93
N LEU A 149 18.85 9.74 10.51
CA LEU A 149 19.22 9.52 9.11
C LEU A 149 18.64 8.21 8.57
N ARG A 150 18.53 7.18 9.42
CA ARG A 150 17.85 5.92 9.08
C ARG A 150 16.47 6.11 8.45
N PHE A 151 15.70 7.08 8.91
CA PHE A 151 14.34 7.35 8.40
C PHE A 151 14.29 8.44 7.32
N ARG A 152 15.39 9.19 7.09
CA ARG A 152 15.42 10.38 6.23
C ARG A 152 16.32 10.24 4.99
N ASN A 153 17.54 9.75 5.17
CA ASN A 153 18.54 9.56 4.11
C ASN A 153 19.60 8.56 4.59
N THR A 154 19.52 7.32 4.12
CA THR A 154 20.43 6.24 4.53
C THR A 154 21.84 6.42 3.97
N GLU A 155 21.99 6.95 2.74
CA GLU A 155 23.31 7.24 2.14
C GLU A 155 24.10 8.24 2.97
N ALA A 156 23.46 9.32 3.43
CA ALA A 156 24.05 10.28 4.34
C ALA A 156 24.42 9.66 5.70
N GLY A 157 23.69 8.63 6.14
CA GLY A 157 24.02 7.86 7.33
C GLY A 157 25.30 7.04 7.15
N MET A 158 25.44 6.35 6.02
CA MET A 158 26.65 5.58 5.69
C MET A 158 27.86 6.51 5.52
N ALA A 159 27.71 7.62 4.79
CA ALA A 159 28.75 8.65 4.65
C ALA A 159 29.13 9.32 5.98
N PHE A 160 28.20 9.41 6.94
CA PHE A 160 28.53 9.85 8.30
C PHE A 160 29.32 8.79 9.07
N LEU A 161 28.95 7.49 8.99
CA LEU A 161 29.76 6.40 9.57
C LEU A 161 31.20 6.42 9.03
N ASP A 162 31.38 6.57 7.72
CA ASP A 162 32.71 6.64 7.08
C ASP A 162 33.53 7.87 7.52
N SER A 163 32.90 8.86 8.13
CA SER A 163 33.57 10.05 8.70
C SER A 163 33.97 9.91 10.17
N LEU A 164 33.51 8.87 10.87
CA LEU A 164 33.82 8.62 12.28
C LEU A 164 35.18 7.95 12.46
N ASP A 165 35.87 8.27 13.56
CA ASP A 165 37.15 7.66 13.89
C ASP A 165 37.00 6.19 14.37
N ALA A 166 38.10 5.45 14.32
CA ALA A 166 38.13 4.03 14.65
C ALA A 166 37.82 3.69 16.13
N ALA A 167 37.87 4.66 17.06
CA ALA A 167 37.43 4.46 18.44
C ALA A 167 35.92 4.72 18.59
N THR A 168 35.40 5.79 17.98
CA THR A 168 33.95 6.06 17.94
C THR A 168 33.17 4.96 17.21
N LEU A 169 33.69 4.45 16.08
CA LEU A 169 33.14 3.28 15.37
C LEU A 169 33.15 1.98 16.19
N GLN A 170 33.90 1.95 17.30
CA GLN A 170 34.00 0.85 18.25
C GLN A 170 33.35 1.22 19.60
N HIS A 171 32.33 2.07 19.59
CA HIS A 171 31.45 2.34 20.73
C HIS A 171 30.14 1.55 20.58
N PRO A 172 29.57 0.95 21.65
CA PRO A 172 28.43 0.05 21.53
C PRO A 172 27.16 0.74 20.99
N GLU A 173 26.87 1.98 21.41
CA GLU A 173 25.74 2.75 20.87
C GLU A 173 25.89 3.04 19.36
N ILE A 174 27.13 3.22 18.87
CA ILE A 174 27.42 3.44 17.44
C ILE A 174 27.28 2.13 16.66
N LEU A 175 27.72 1.00 17.20
CA LEU A 175 27.50 -0.31 16.59
C LEU A 175 26.02 -0.67 16.53
N HIS A 176 25.24 -0.35 17.57
CA HIS A 176 23.79 -0.54 17.54
C HIS A 176 23.10 0.38 16.52
N ALA A 177 23.42 1.68 16.50
CA ALA A 177 22.86 2.62 15.52
C ALA A 177 23.29 2.28 14.07
N ARG A 178 24.53 1.81 13.88
CA ARG A 178 25.05 1.28 12.62
C ARG A 178 24.26 0.05 12.18
N ALA A 179 24.05 -0.93 13.06
CA ALA A 179 23.29 -2.12 12.74
C ALA A 179 21.84 -1.77 12.33
N GLU A 180 21.18 -0.88 13.06
CA GLU A 180 19.83 -0.42 12.71
C GLU A 180 19.79 0.36 11.38
N LEU A 181 20.87 1.08 11.04
CA LEU A 181 21.04 1.74 9.74
C LEU A 181 21.29 0.73 8.61
N GLU A 182 22.16 -0.26 8.80
CA GLU A 182 22.44 -1.35 7.86
C GLU A 182 21.18 -2.18 7.60
N TYR A 183 20.46 -2.59 8.64
CA TYR A 183 19.18 -3.29 8.50
C TYR A 183 18.15 -2.45 7.73
N ARG A 184 18.19 -1.11 7.81
CA ARG A 184 17.37 -0.26 6.95
C ARG A 184 17.92 -0.13 5.53
N ALA A 185 19.24 -0.09 5.36
CA ALA A 185 19.94 -0.04 4.08
C ALA A 185 19.64 -1.23 3.18
N GLN A 186 19.25 -2.39 3.73
CA GLN A 186 18.76 -3.49 2.90
C GLN A 186 17.58 -3.04 2.01
N TYR A 187 16.68 -2.21 2.56
CA TYR A 187 15.46 -1.73 1.89
C TYR A 187 15.66 -0.39 1.17
N SER A 188 16.49 0.51 1.70
CA SER A 188 16.67 1.86 1.12
C SER A 188 17.86 1.97 0.17
N LEU A 189 18.89 1.14 0.34
CA LEU A 189 20.00 0.97 -0.60
C LEU A 189 19.90 -0.34 -1.40
N ASN A 190 18.76 -1.05 -1.26
CA ASN A 190 18.31 -2.09 -2.17
C ASN A 190 19.31 -3.27 -2.32
N ASN A 191 19.92 -3.67 -1.20
CA ASN A 191 20.98 -4.68 -1.13
C ASN A 191 20.77 -5.59 0.12
N PRO A 192 20.22 -6.82 -0.04
CA PRO A 192 19.89 -7.69 1.08
C PRO A 192 21.08 -8.09 1.95
N ALA A 193 22.32 -8.07 1.43
CA ALA A 193 23.53 -8.36 2.21
C ALA A 193 23.76 -7.39 3.39
N TYR A 194 23.09 -6.22 3.42
CA TYR A 194 23.09 -5.36 4.60
C TYR A 194 22.30 -5.94 5.79
N ALA A 195 21.40 -6.91 5.59
CA ALA A 195 20.77 -7.65 6.68
C ALA A 195 21.81 -8.53 7.41
N ASP A 196 22.57 -9.33 6.65
CA ASP A 196 23.68 -10.13 7.20
C ASP A 196 24.77 -9.25 7.80
N THR A 197 25.08 -8.10 7.17
CA THR A 197 26.01 -7.11 7.70
C THR A 197 25.53 -6.56 9.05
N SER A 198 24.24 -6.23 9.18
CA SER A 198 23.65 -5.80 10.45
C SER A 198 23.74 -6.88 11.54
N LEU A 199 23.41 -8.14 11.20
CA LEU A 199 23.54 -9.26 12.12
C LEU A 199 25.00 -9.52 12.54
N ALA A 200 25.97 -9.28 11.65
CA ALA A 200 27.40 -9.33 11.94
C ALA A 200 27.90 -8.14 12.80
N THR A 201 27.39 -6.93 12.57
CA THR A 201 27.61 -5.77 13.45
C THR A 201 27.06 -6.04 14.85
N LEU A 202 25.86 -6.63 14.96
CA LEU A 202 25.26 -7.04 16.23
C LEU A 202 26.03 -8.20 16.89
N ALA A 203 26.57 -9.15 16.12
CA ALA A 203 27.46 -10.20 16.63
C ALA A 203 28.78 -9.61 17.19
N THR A 204 29.32 -8.58 16.53
CA THR A 204 30.48 -7.82 17.01
C THR A 204 30.18 -7.10 18.32
N LEU A 205 29.00 -6.47 18.41
CA LEU A 205 28.50 -5.85 19.65
C LEU A 205 28.38 -6.88 20.78
N ARG A 206 27.71 -8.02 20.57
CA ARG A 206 27.60 -9.12 21.57
C ARG A 206 28.96 -9.67 22.00
N THR A 207 29.92 -9.79 21.07
CA THR A 207 31.25 -10.36 21.37
C THR A 207 32.10 -9.44 22.25
N ARG A 208 31.92 -8.12 22.13
CA ARG A 208 32.78 -7.11 22.77
C ARG A 208 32.12 -6.38 23.94
N TRP A 209 30.79 -6.35 24.00
CA TRP A 209 29.97 -5.96 25.14
C TRP A 209 28.86 -7.01 25.32
N PRO A 210 29.17 -8.20 25.87
CA PRO A 210 28.19 -9.28 26.07
C PRO A 210 27.09 -8.93 27.08
N ASP A 211 27.21 -7.78 27.76
CA ASP A 211 26.22 -7.21 28.67
C ASP A 211 25.36 -6.11 28.00
N HIS A 212 25.53 -5.82 26.71
CA HIS A 212 24.72 -4.82 25.99
C HIS A 212 23.51 -5.47 25.31
N VAL A 213 22.32 -5.23 25.87
CA VAL A 213 21.09 -5.95 25.52
C VAL A 213 20.67 -5.72 24.07
N SER A 214 20.97 -4.56 23.49
CA SER A 214 20.63 -4.26 22.10
C SER A 214 21.28 -5.22 21.08
N GLY A 215 22.48 -5.73 21.39
CA GLY A 215 23.16 -6.73 20.56
C GLY A 215 22.38 -8.04 20.44
N TYR A 216 21.52 -8.35 21.40
CA TYR A 216 20.66 -9.54 21.44
C TYR A 216 19.24 -9.21 20.99
N LEU A 217 18.65 -8.15 21.55
CA LEU A 217 17.28 -7.71 21.28
C LEU A 217 17.09 -7.34 19.81
N SER A 218 17.93 -6.46 19.26
CA SER A 218 17.79 -6.00 17.87
C SER A 218 18.05 -7.16 16.90
N ALA A 219 18.99 -8.07 17.21
CA ALA A 219 19.21 -9.27 16.40
C ALA A 219 18.01 -10.22 16.40
N ALA A 220 17.38 -10.44 17.56
CA ALA A 220 16.15 -11.21 17.67
C ALA A 220 14.98 -10.53 16.93
N GLN A 221 14.86 -9.19 16.97
CA GLN A 221 13.84 -8.46 16.21
C GLN A 221 14.03 -8.60 14.70
N GLN A 222 15.27 -8.55 14.21
CA GLN A 222 15.57 -8.69 12.79
C GLN A 222 15.26 -10.11 12.31
N LEU A 223 15.73 -11.14 13.03
CA LEU A 223 15.46 -12.55 12.71
C LEU A 223 13.96 -12.89 12.80
N HIS A 224 13.24 -12.35 13.80
CA HIS A 224 11.79 -12.52 13.93
C HIS A 224 11.02 -11.88 12.75
N ARG A 225 11.40 -10.67 12.33
CA ARG A 225 10.83 -10.02 11.12
C ARG A 225 11.20 -10.73 9.81
N SER A 226 12.25 -11.54 9.80
CA SER A 226 12.66 -12.42 8.70
C SER A 226 12.12 -13.84 8.83
N ASP A 227 11.09 -14.07 9.68
CA ASP A 227 10.43 -15.35 9.92
C ASP A 227 11.39 -16.50 10.29
N LYS A 228 12.36 -16.17 11.16
CA LYS A 228 13.30 -17.10 11.78
C LYS A 228 13.13 -17.14 13.30
N PRO A 229 11.93 -17.43 13.85
CA PRO A 229 11.70 -17.46 15.30
C PRO A 229 12.63 -18.45 16.01
N GLN A 230 13.04 -19.54 15.35
CA GLN A 230 13.97 -20.54 15.87
C GLN A 230 15.37 -19.97 16.13
N GLU A 231 15.86 -19.08 15.26
CA GLU A 231 17.15 -18.37 15.43
C GLU A 231 17.03 -17.19 16.41
N ALA A 232 15.89 -16.52 16.43
CA ALA A 232 15.61 -15.41 17.34
C ALA A 232 15.45 -15.85 18.81
N LEU A 233 14.89 -17.04 19.05
CA LEU A 233 14.57 -17.56 20.38
C LEU A 233 15.76 -17.69 21.35
N PRO A 234 16.94 -18.24 20.97
CA PRO A 234 18.12 -18.25 21.86
C PRO A 234 18.64 -16.84 22.17
N LEU A 235 18.60 -15.92 21.20
CA LEU A 235 19.06 -14.54 21.39
C LEU A 235 18.17 -13.76 22.37
N ILE A 236 16.84 -13.87 22.24
CA ILE A 236 15.92 -13.16 23.15
C ILE A 236 15.89 -13.80 24.55
N LYS A 237 16.16 -15.10 24.68
CA LYS A 237 16.37 -15.76 25.98
C LYS A 237 17.59 -15.21 26.72
N GLU A 238 18.68 -14.92 26.00
CA GLU A 238 19.86 -14.28 26.61
C GLU A 238 19.63 -12.79 26.91
N ALA A 239 18.86 -12.08 26.08
CA ALA A 239 18.41 -10.73 26.42
C ALA A 239 17.58 -10.70 27.74
N ILE A 240 16.77 -11.73 28.01
CA ILE A 240 16.05 -11.90 29.29
C ILE A 240 17.00 -12.23 30.45
N SER A 241 18.08 -12.98 30.24
CA SER A 241 19.04 -13.30 31.31
C SER A 241 19.79 -12.05 31.77
N LEU A 242 20.11 -11.16 30.83
CA LEU A 242 20.71 -9.84 31.09
C LEU A 242 19.71 -8.82 31.63
N SER A 243 18.45 -8.86 31.18
CA SER A 243 17.42 -7.86 31.47
C SER A 243 16.04 -8.48 31.74
N PRO A 244 15.85 -9.11 32.92
CA PRO A 244 14.61 -9.81 33.25
C PRO A 244 13.42 -8.87 33.46
N SER A 245 13.65 -7.57 33.67
CA SER A 245 12.65 -6.52 33.90
C SER A 245 12.28 -5.72 32.63
N SER A 246 12.99 -5.85 31.51
CA SER A 246 12.67 -5.05 30.32
C SER A 246 11.38 -5.50 29.63
N ALA A 247 10.42 -4.57 29.53
CA ALA A 247 9.14 -4.76 28.87
C ALA A 247 9.27 -5.21 27.40
N ASP A 248 10.14 -4.55 26.63
CA ASP A 248 10.28 -4.78 25.18
C ASP A 248 10.90 -6.15 24.90
N VAL A 249 11.90 -6.53 25.69
CA VAL A 249 12.56 -7.85 25.66
C VAL A 249 11.55 -8.96 25.97
N ARG A 250 10.72 -8.77 26.99
CA ARG A 250 9.68 -9.73 27.39
C ARG A 250 8.58 -9.89 26.34
N TYR A 251 8.10 -8.79 25.78
CA TYR A 251 7.03 -8.83 24.79
C TYR A 251 7.47 -9.53 23.51
N LEU A 252 8.66 -9.22 23.00
CA LEU A 252 9.21 -9.91 21.83
C LEU A 252 9.43 -11.41 22.08
N HIS A 253 9.90 -11.80 23.28
CA HIS A 253 10.02 -13.22 23.64
C HIS A 253 8.66 -13.93 23.62
N TRP A 254 7.59 -13.28 24.08
CA TRP A 254 6.24 -13.86 24.03
C TRP A 254 5.75 -14.04 22.58
N GLN A 255 6.01 -13.08 21.68
CA GLN A 255 5.70 -13.22 20.26
C GLN A 255 6.46 -14.40 19.62
N ILE A 256 7.80 -14.40 19.74
CA ILE A 256 8.66 -15.48 19.20
C ILE A 256 8.26 -16.86 19.78
N LEU A 257 7.91 -16.94 21.07
CA LEU A 257 7.42 -18.18 21.68
C LEU A 257 6.05 -18.63 21.18
N ASN A 258 5.21 -17.74 20.68
CA ASN A 258 3.88 -18.10 20.18
C ASN A 258 3.94 -18.65 18.75
N GLU A 259 4.84 -18.06 17.95
CA GLU A 259 5.00 -18.27 16.51
C GLU A 259 5.98 -19.41 16.18
N THR A 260 6.85 -19.83 17.11
CA THR A 260 7.76 -20.97 16.87
C THR A 260 7.06 -22.33 16.77
N ASP A 261 7.59 -23.20 15.93
CA ASP A 261 7.23 -24.60 15.74
C ASP A 261 7.89 -25.57 16.75
N GLN A 262 8.96 -25.15 17.44
CA GLN A 262 9.79 -25.99 18.31
C GLN A 262 9.06 -26.62 19.51
N LEU A 263 7.84 -26.19 19.80
CA LEU A 263 7.02 -26.63 20.93
C LEU A 263 5.54 -26.77 20.51
N PRO A 264 4.81 -27.78 21.01
CA PRO A 264 3.36 -27.87 20.89
C PRO A 264 2.64 -26.61 21.42
N ALA A 265 1.47 -26.28 20.88
CA ALA A 265 0.75 -25.05 21.22
C ALA A 265 0.50 -24.87 22.73
N ASP A 266 0.12 -25.94 23.43
CA ASP A 266 -0.08 -25.93 24.88
C ASP A 266 1.22 -25.66 25.66
N GLU A 267 2.35 -26.18 25.18
CA GLU A 267 3.68 -25.93 25.78
C GLU A 267 4.15 -24.50 25.50
N ARG A 268 3.84 -23.94 24.32
CA ARG A 268 4.08 -22.52 24.01
C ARG A 268 3.28 -21.60 24.92
N ARG A 269 1.98 -21.86 25.08
CA ARG A 269 1.12 -21.14 26.03
C ARG A 269 1.69 -21.21 27.46
N ALA A 270 2.03 -22.41 27.94
CA ALA A 270 2.60 -22.59 29.27
C ALA A 270 3.96 -21.87 29.46
N ALA A 271 4.82 -21.86 28.44
CA ALA A 271 6.10 -21.14 28.47
C ALA A 271 5.92 -19.60 28.49
N ILE A 272 4.95 -19.09 27.73
CA ILE A 272 4.58 -17.67 27.72
C ILE A 272 4.02 -17.26 29.08
N GLU A 273 3.06 -18.03 29.63
CA GLU A 273 2.46 -17.78 30.95
C GLU A 273 3.51 -17.85 32.08
N ALA A 274 4.48 -18.78 32.02
CA ALA A 274 5.61 -18.83 32.94
C ALA A 274 6.54 -17.61 32.80
N SER A 275 6.79 -17.13 31.58
CA SER A 275 7.57 -15.90 31.34
C SER A 275 6.81 -14.65 31.84
N ILE A 276 5.48 -14.60 31.70
CA ILE A 276 4.61 -13.56 32.28
C ILE A 276 4.69 -13.59 33.81
N ALA A 277 4.60 -14.76 34.44
CA ALA A 277 4.73 -14.90 35.89
C ALA A 277 6.11 -14.44 36.40
N ALA A 278 7.19 -14.76 35.68
CA ALA A 278 8.54 -14.31 36.01
C ALA A 278 8.72 -12.78 35.84
N TYR A 279 8.14 -12.17 34.80
CA TYR A 279 8.13 -10.71 34.62
C TYR A 279 7.41 -10.01 35.79
N ARG A 280 6.23 -10.51 36.17
CA ARG A 280 5.43 -9.99 37.30
C ARG A 280 6.04 -10.21 38.70
N GLN A 281 7.11 -11.01 38.80
CA GLN A 281 7.93 -11.12 40.01
C GLN A 281 9.14 -10.19 39.99
N ALA A 282 9.65 -9.85 38.79
CA ALA A 282 10.79 -8.96 38.60
C ALA A 282 10.39 -7.46 38.62
N VAL A 283 9.18 -7.13 38.18
CA VAL A 283 8.70 -5.75 38.00
C VAL A 283 7.39 -5.53 38.77
N PRO A 284 7.21 -4.40 39.49
CA PRO A 284 5.91 -4.03 40.04
C PRO A 284 4.86 -3.79 38.94
N GLU A 285 3.57 -3.76 39.28
CA GLU A 285 2.49 -3.49 38.32
C GLU A 285 2.43 -1.99 37.93
N THR A 286 3.41 -1.54 37.14
CA THR A 286 3.51 -0.19 36.55
C THR A 286 2.49 0.04 35.44
N ILE A 287 2.29 1.31 35.02
CA ILE A 287 1.40 1.66 33.91
C ILE A 287 1.83 0.97 32.60
N ARG A 288 3.13 1.01 32.27
CA ARG A 288 3.69 0.32 31.11
C ARG A 288 3.54 -1.19 31.23
N GLY A 289 3.90 -1.78 32.37
CA GLY A 289 3.77 -3.22 32.62
C GLY A 289 2.34 -3.74 32.56
N LEU A 290 1.35 -2.98 33.08
CA LEU A 290 -0.08 -3.33 32.98
C LEU A 290 -0.59 -3.30 31.54
N ALA A 291 -0.18 -2.31 30.74
CA ALA A 291 -0.51 -2.27 29.32
C ALA A 291 0.18 -3.37 28.52
N LEU A 292 1.45 -3.67 28.84
CA LEU A 292 2.22 -4.77 28.25
C LEU A 292 1.53 -6.12 28.49
N LEU A 293 1.08 -6.37 29.73
CA LEU A 293 0.34 -7.58 30.10
C LEU A 293 -1.02 -7.65 29.40
N THR A 294 -1.73 -6.52 29.32
CA THR A 294 -2.99 -6.43 28.57
C THR A 294 -2.79 -6.80 27.10
N MET A 295 -1.74 -6.27 26.46
CA MET A 295 -1.42 -6.59 25.06
C MET A 295 -0.93 -8.03 24.89
N ALA A 296 -0.14 -8.56 25.83
CA ALA A 296 0.34 -9.95 25.77
C ALA A 296 -0.82 -10.95 25.85
N TYR A 297 -1.71 -10.82 26.84
CA TYR A 297 -2.87 -11.69 26.94
C TYR A 297 -3.81 -11.53 25.74
N ARG A 298 -4.09 -10.30 25.30
CA ARG A 298 -5.00 -10.04 24.15
C ARG A 298 -4.45 -10.54 22.82
N ASN A 299 -3.18 -10.24 22.50
CA ASN A 299 -2.64 -10.39 21.15
C ASN A 299 -1.71 -11.59 20.95
N VAL A 300 -1.21 -12.19 22.03
CA VAL A 300 -0.32 -13.37 21.95
C VAL A 300 -1.05 -14.62 22.42
N LEU A 301 -1.75 -14.55 23.56
CA LEU A 301 -2.48 -15.69 24.14
C LEU A 301 -3.98 -15.76 23.78
N GLU A 302 -4.50 -14.73 23.10
CA GLU A 302 -5.94 -14.53 22.78
C GLU A 302 -6.90 -14.62 23.98
N ASP A 303 -6.39 -14.35 25.18
CA ASP A 303 -7.10 -14.46 26.46
C ASP A 303 -7.67 -13.09 26.87
N GLU A 304 -8.87 -12.79 26.36
CA GLU A 304 -9.55 -11.51 26.66
C GLU A 304 -10.02 -11.40 28.12
N GLU A 305 -10.15 -12.51 28.88
CA GLU A 305 -10.49 -12.46 30.32
C GLU A 305 -9.30 -11.91 31.12
N GLN A 306 -8.11 -12.48 30.94
CA GLN A 306 -6.90 -11.94 31.58
C GLN A 306 -6.56 -10.54 31.04
N ALA A 307 -6.71 -10.30 29.73
CA ALA A 307 -6.47 -8.97 29.17
C ALA A 307 -7.42 -7.92 29.78
N ALA A 308 -8.71 -8.21 29.94
CA ALA A 308 -9.66 -7.31 30.58
C ALA A 308 -9.33 -7.06 32.07
N ALA A 309 -8.81 -8.06 32.79
CA ALA A 309 -8.39 -7.91 34.18
C ALA A 309 -7.18 -6.96 34.32
N PHE A 310 -6.21 -6.99 33.39
CA PHE A 310 -5.10 -6.03 33.37
C PHE A 310 -5.52 -4.66 32.81
N GLU A 311 -6.41 -4.61 31.82
CA GLU A 311 -7.01 -3.37 31.31
C GLU A 311 -7.75 -2.62 32.43
N ALA A 312 -8.55 -3.32 33.25
CA ALA A 312 -9.24 -2.73 34.39
C ALA A 312 -8.29 -2.10 35.42
N LYS A 313 -7.13 -2.73 35.69
CA LYS A 313 -6.08 -2.15 36.55
C LYS A 313 -5.45 -0.90 35.94
N LEU A 314 -5.11 -0.96 34.65
CA LEU A 314 -4.54 0.18 33.91
C LEU A 314 -5.47 1.39 33.94
N MET A 315 -6.75 1.18 33.65
CA MET A 315 -7.77 2.23 33.66
C MET A 315 -8.10 2.75 35.07
N ALA A 316 -7.90 1.94 36.12
CA ALA A 316 -8.03 2.38 37.50
C ALA A 316 -6.85 3.25 37.99
N GLN A 317 -5.65 3.09 37.43
CA GLN A 317 -4.47 3.86 37.81
C GLN A 317 -4.23 5.09 36.93
N ALA A 318 -4.26 4.96 35.60
CA ALA A 318 -3.92 6.03 34.66
C ALA A 318 -4.75 5.94 33.36
N PRO A 319 -6.07 6.21 33.42
CA PRO A 319 -6.98 6.02 32.28
C PRO A 319 -6.68 6.94 31.09
N ALA A 320 -6.08 8.12 31.31
CA ALA A 320 -5.65 9.04 30.25
C ALA A 320 -4.16 8.90 29.90
N SER A 321 -3.50 7.78 30.24
CA SER A 321 -2.11 7.54 29.85
C SER A 321 -1.99 7.20 28.35
N TRP A 322 -0.81 7.41 27.78
CA TRP A 322 -0.50 6.98 26.41
C TRP A 322 -0.68 5.47 26.26
N HIS A 323 -0.22 4.71 27.27
CA HIS A 323 -0.42 3.27 27.37
C HIS A 323 -1.91 2.85 27.40
N ALA A 324 -2.77 3.52 28.17
CA ALA A 324 -4.23 3.30 28.12
C ALA A 324 -4.81 3.62 26.73
N SER A 325 -4.39 4.73 26.13
CA SER A 325 -4.80 5.16 24.79
C SER A 325 -4.41 4.13 23.71
N ARG A 326 -3.22 3.52 23.83
CA ARG A 326 -2.75 2.43 22.95
C ARG A 326 -3.54 1.14 23.15
N VAL A 327 -3.88 0.76 24.39
CA VAL A 327 -4.74 -0.40 24.68
C VAL A 327 -6.14 -0.22 24.08
N HIS A 328 -6.73 0.98 24.21
CA HIS A 328 -8.00 1.31 23.55
C HIS A 328 -7.88 1.29 22.01
N GLN A 329 -6.78 1.83 21.46
CA GLN A 329 -6.56 1.91 20.01
C GLN A 329 -6.42 0.51 19.39
N GLU A 330 -5.75 -0.40 20.09
CA GLU A 330 -5.62 -1.79 19.69
C GLU A 330 -6.95 -2.55 19.74
N LYS A 331 -7.77 -2.28 20.77
CA LYS A 331 -9.12 -2.85 20.90
C LYS A 331 -10.03 -2.39 19.76
N PHE A 332 -10.03 -1.09 19.46
CA PHE A 332 -10.73 -0.51 18.31
C PHE A 332 -10.21 -1.08 16.99
N ARG A 333 -8.88 -1.22 16.82
CA ARG A 333 -8.27 -1.79 15.59
C ARG A 333 -8.77 -3.21 15.30
N ARG A 334 -8.78 -4.10 16.30
CA ARG A 334 -9.28 -5.48 16.13
C ARG A 334 -10.79 -5.52 15.87
N GLU A 335 -11.58 -4.71 16.56
CA GLU A 335 -13.02 -4.61 16.33
C GLU A 335 -13.32 -4.08 14.91
N TYR A 336 -12.66 -3.01 14.49
CA TYR A 336 -12.76 -2.42 13.15
C TYR A 336 -12.38 -3.40 12.05
N GLN A 337 -11.22 -4.08 12.16
CA GLN A 337 -10.78 -5.07 11.17
C GLN A 337 -11.79 -6.21 11.02
N ARG A 338 -12.27 -6.78 12.12
CA ARG A 338 -13.30 -7.83 12.10
C ARG A 338 -14.59 -7.33 11.41
N LEU A 339 -15.07 -6.13 11.77
CA LEU A 339 -16.28 -5.56 11.19
C LEU A 339 -16.12 -5.22 9.70
N GLN A 340 -14.93 -4.82 9.24
CA GLN A 340 -14.63 -4.60 7.82
C GLN A 340 -14.63 -5.92 7.05
N SER A 341 -13.93 -6.97 7.51
CA SER A 341 -13.96 -8.27 6.85
C SER A 341 -15.33 -8.97 6.91
N GLU A 342 -16.20 -8.57 7.86
CA GLU A 342 -17.62 -8.94 7.86
C GLU A 342 -18.47 -8.09 6.90
N LEU A 343 -18.07 -6.85 6.59
CA LEU A 343 -18.70 -5.96 5.60
C LEU A 343 -18.38 -6.39 4.18
N GLU A 344 -17.11 -6.72 3.90
CA GLU A 344 -16.60 -7.13 2.58
C GLU A 344 -17.25 -8.43 2.06
N ARG A 345 -17.80 -9.25 2.96
CA ARG A 345 -18.55 -10.47 2.62
C ARG A 345 -20.00 -10.20 2.21
N ILE A 346 -20.54 -9.00 2.42
CA ILE A 346 -21.94 -8.66 2.13
C ILE A 346 -22.03 -8.10 0.71
N VAL A 347 -22.43 -8.96 -0.23
CA VAL A 347 -22.47 -8.67 -1.68
C VAL A 347 -23.39 -7.49 -2.04
N ARG A 348 -24.52 -7.34 -1.32
CA ARG A 348 -25.52 -6.30 -1.59
C ARG A 348 -25.36 -5.10 -0.67
N ARG A 349 -24.94 -3.97 -1.24
CA ARG A 349 -24.75 -2.65 -0.58
C ARG A 349 -26.05 -2.04 -0.04
N ASP A 350 -27.16 -2.37 -0.68
CA ASP A 350 -28.52 -1.96 -0.32
C ASP A 350 -29.18 -2.86 0.73
N ALA A 351 -28.57 -4.01 1.05
CA ALA A 351 -29.11 -4.92 2.06
C ALA A 351 -29.07 -4.27 3.46
N PRO A 352 -30.11 -4.46 4.30
CA PRO A 352 -30.11 -3.98 5.68
C PRO A 352 -28.90 -4.45 6.49
N GLU A 353 -28.34 -5.63 6.16
CA GLU A 353 -27.15 -6.21 6.77
C GLU A 353 -25.88 -5.37 6.52
N TYR A 354 -25.70 -4.83 5.31
CA TYR A 354 -24.59 -3.94 4.98
C TYR A 354 -24.70 -2.63 5.76
N GLN A 355 -25.90 -2.04 5.78
CA GLN A 355 -26.20 -0.80 6.51
C GLN A 355 -26.03 -0.98 8.04
N ASN A 356 -26.47 -2.11 8.59
CA ASN A 356 -26.23 -2.48 9.99
C ASN A 356 -24.74 -2.66 10.30
N ARG A 357 -23.95 -3.24 9.38
CA ARG A 357 -22.51 -3.43 9.56
C ARG A 357 -21.75 -2.11 9.54
N LEU A 358 -22.11 -1.17 8.65
CA LEU A 358 -21.61 0.21 8.68
C LEU A 358 -21.92 0.90 10.01
N ARG A 359 -23.16 0.77 10.51
CA ARG A 359 -23.54 1.35 11.81
C ARG A 359 -22.69 0.80 12.96
N LEU A 360 -22.45 -0.52 13.02
CA LEU A 360 -21.56 -1.12 14.03
C LEU A 360 -20.13 -0.57 13.99
N ILE A 361 -19.62 -0.21 12.81
CA ILE A 361 -18.30 0.42 12.64
C ILE A 361 -18.31 1.85 13.18
N CYS A 362 -19.36 2.63 12.88
CA CYS A 362 -19.56 3.96 13.46
C CYS A 362 -19.64 3.89 14.99
N ASP A 363 -20.44 2.97 15.53
CA ASP A 363 -20.62 2.81 16.97
C ASP A 363 -19.30 2.42 17.66
N ALA A 364 -18.44 1.63 17.01
CA ALA A 364 -17.10 1.28 17.52
C ALA A 364 -16.16 2.50 17.55
N ALA A 365 -16.20 3.36 16.52
CA ALA A 365 -15.44 4.60 16.50
C ALA A 365 -15.93 5.61 17.55
N TYR A 366 -17.25 5.78 17.71
CA TYR A 366 -17.82 6.61 18.77
C TYR A 366 -17.46 6.08 20.18
N ARG A 367 -17.60 4.77 20.44
CA ARG A 367 -17.15 4.12 21.69
C ARG A 367 -15.67 4.37 22.00
N PHE A 368 -14.82 4.58 20.99
CA PHE A 368 -13.42 4.96 21.18
C PHE A 368 -13.25 6.46 21.44
N LEU A 369 -13.95 7.33 20.71
CA LEU A 369 -13.81 8.79 20.85
C LEU A 369 -14.29 9.31 22.23
N GLU A 370 -15.23 8.60 22.86
CA GLU A 370 -15.65 8.79 24.26
C GLU A 370 -14.56 8.50 25.31
N LYS A 371 -13.46 7.82 24.94
CA LYS A 371 -12.45 7.40 25.91
C LYS A 371 -11.60 8.57 26.41
N PRO A 372 -11.09 8.49 27.66
CA PRO A 372 -9.95 9.29 28.05
C PRO A 372 -8.76 8.92 27.16
N LEU A 373 -8.22 9.91 26.45
CA LEU A 373 -7.06 9.78 25.57
C LEU A 373 -5.96 10.73 26.06
N TYR A 374 -4.70 10.32 25.89
CA TYR A 374 -3.51 11.06 26.29
C TYR A 374 -3.32 12.35 25.49
N ASP A 375 -3.52 12.26 24.17
CA ASP A 375 -3.56 13.40 23.26
C ASP A 375 -4.56 13.12 22.11
N ASP A 376 -4.82 14.15 21.32
CA ASP A 376 -5.80 14.09 20.23
C ASP A 376 -5.29 13.34 18.98
N SER A 377 -4.00 12.99 18.85
CA SER A 377 -3.46 12.26 17.69
C SER A 377 -4.05 10.85 17.55
N PHE A 378 -4.57 10.30 18.66
CA PHE A 378 -5.32 9.05 18.69
C PHE A 378 -6.70 9.14 18.01
N ARG A 379 -7.27 10.34 17.80
CA ARG A 379 -8.63 10.54 17.27
C ARG A 379 -8.74 10.43 15.76
N GLU A 380 -7.65 10.60 15.01
CA GLU A 380 -7.66 10.61 13.54
C GLU A 380 -8.22 9.30 12.95
N GLY A 381 -7.75 8.15 13.43
CA GLY A 381 -8.19 6.82 12.95
C GLY A 381 -9.71 6.58 13.07
N PRO A 382 -10.30 6.76 14.26
CA PRO A 382 -11.76 6.72 14.44
C PRO A 382 -12.53 7.68 13.54
N TYR A 383 -12.08 8.93 13.38
CA TYR A 383 -12.77 9.87 12.49
C TYR A 383 -12.64 9.51 11.01
N ARG A 384 -11.54 8.87 10.57
CA ARG A 384 -11.43 8.27 9.22
C ARG A 384 -12.43 7.12 9.03
N ALA A 385 -12.58 6.26 10.04
CA ALA A 385 -13.54 5.17 10.04
C ALA A 385 -14.99 5.67 9.98
N LEU A 386 -15.32 6.74 10.71
CA LEU A 386 -16.61 7.42 10.64
C LEU A 386 -16.86 7.98 9.23
N LEU A 387 -15.93 8.79 8.68
CA LEU A 387 -16.09 9.38 7.34
C LEU A 387 -16.42 8.31 6.28
N SER A 388 -15.60 7.25 6.20
CA SER A 388 -15.76 6.20 5.18
C SER A 388 -16.97 5.28 5.41
N SER A 389 -17.54 5.25 6.62
CA SER A 389 -18.71 4.43 6.93
C SER A 389 -20.00 5.22 6.71
N LEU A 390 -20.06 6.46 7.20
CA LEU A 390 -21.21 7.35 7.10
C LEU A 390 -21.48 7.80 5.67
N SER A 391 -20.44 8.02 4.85
CA SER A 391 -20.62 8.37 3.42
C SER A 391 -21.28 7.24 2.60
N ALA A 392 -21.07 6.00 3.03
CA ALA A 392 -21.59 4.78 2.40
C ALA A 392 -22.96 4.32 2.97
N MET A 393 -23.51 5.03 3.96
CA MET A 393 -24.84 4.75 4.48
C MET A 393 -25.94 5.32 3.57
N ASN A 394 -27.09 4.64 3.52
CA ASN A 394 -28.28 5.10 2.80
C ASN A 394 -29.52 5.09 3.72
N PRO A 395 -30.12 6.25 4.05
CA PRO A 395 -29.66 7.61 3.74
C PRO A 395 -28.38 7.99 4.52
N VAL A 396 -27.61 8.95 4.00
CA VAL A 396 -26.42 9.48 4.66
C VAL A 396 -26.82 10.28 5.92
N PRO A 397 -26.28 9.98 7.12
CA PRO A 397 -26.54 10.77 8.31
C PRO A 397 -25.74 12.08 8.27
N ALA A 398 -26.36 13.13 7.75
CA ALA A 398 -25.68 14.39 7.40
C ALA A 398 -24.93 15.06 8.56
N GLU A 399 -25.48 15.05 9.79
CA GLU A 399 -24.81 15.64 10.96
C GLU A 399 -23.62 14.81 11.44
N GLU A 400 -23.76 13.47 11.51
CA GLU A 400 -22.65 12.58 11.88
C GLU A 400 -21.51 12.70 10.85
N LEU A 401 -21.84 12.81 9.56
CA LEU A 401 -20.84 12.99 8.51
C LEU A 401 -20.11 14.33 8.67
N ALA A 402 -20.84 15.43 8.92
CA ALA A 402 -20.24 16.73 9.21
C ALA A 402 -19.37 16.72 10.47
N GLU A 403 -19.81 16.05 11.55
CA GLU A 403 -18.99 15.83 12.74
C GLU A 403 -17.69 15.08 12.41
N ALA A 404 -17.76 14.04 11.57
CA ALA A 404 -16.58 13.30 11.13
C ALA A 404 -15.60 14.18 10.33
N VAL A 405 -16.11 15.06 9.46
CA VAL A 405 -15.29 16.04 8.73
C VAL A 405 -14.63 17.05 9.69
N ARG A 406 -15.40 17.66 10.61
CA ARG A 406 -14.89 18.57 11.65
C ARG A 406 -13.79 17.89 12.50
N GLY A 407 -14.01 16.63 12.87
CA GLY A 407 -13.05 15.80 13.60
C GLY A 407 -11.75 15.55 12.83
N LEU A 408 -11.84 15.21 11.54
CA LEU A 408 -10.68 15.04 10.65
C LEU A 408 -9.90 16.34 10.44
N VAL A 409 -10.58 17.47 10.29
CA VAL A 409 -9.94 18.79 10.14
C VAL A 409 -9.16 19.15 11.41
N ARG A 410 -9.78 18.95 12.58
CA ARG A 410 -9.25 19.36 13.89
C ARG A 410 -8.15 18.44 14.43
N TYR A 411 -8.27 17.13 14.24
CA TYR A 411 -7.41 16.12 14.88
C TYR A 411 -6.57 15.29 13.89
N GLY A 412 -6.83 15.40 12.59
CA GLY A 412 -5.98 14.78 11.58
C GLY A 412 -4.63 15.49 11.45
N ARG A 413 -3.57 14.75 11.13
CA ARG A 413 -2.23 15.29 10.83
C ARG A 413 -2.31 16.32 9.71
N GLN A 414 -2.21 17.62 10.00
CA GLN A 414 -2.20 18.69 8.99
C GLN A 414 -0.78 19.10 8.56
N PRO A 415 -0.57 19.51 7.29
CA PRO A 415 -1.54 19.49 6.19
C PRO A 415 -1.65 18.09 5.56
N ASN A 416 -2.83 17.48 5.56
CA ASN A 416 -3.12 16.25 4.82
C ASN A 416 -4.30 16.44 3.85
N PRO A 417 -4.06 17.14 2.72
CA PRO A 417 -5.11 17.56 1.79
C PRO A 417 -5.81 16.39 1.11
N TYR A 418 -5.18 15.22 0.98
CA TYR A 418 -5.84 14.00 0.49
C TYR A 418 -7.07 13.63 1.34
N VAL A 419 -7.00 13.88 2.65
CA VAL A 419 -8.11 13.62 3.58
C VAL A 419 -9.10 14.76 3.54
N THR A 420 -8.61 15.99 3.72
CA THR A 420 -9.50 17.14 3.91
C THR A 420 -10.24 17.50 2.62
N TYR A 421 -9.65 17.34 1.43
CA TYR A 421 -10.35 17.49 0.15
C TYR A 421 -11.53 16.51 0.02
N GLY A 422 -11.30 15.21 0.21
CA GLY A 422 -12.34 14.19 0.07
C GLY A 422 -13.46 14.37 1.09
N ALA A 423 -13.10 14.72 2.33
CA ALA A 423 -14.04 15.05 3.40
C ALA A 423 -14.88 16.30 3.07
N LEU A 424 -14.27 17.35 2.52
CA LEU A 424 -14.96 18.59 2.14
C LEU A 424 -15.95 18.40 0.98
N ILE A 425 -15.56 17.65 -0.06
CA ILE A 425 -16.47 17.30 -1.16
C ILE A 425 -17.66 16.47 -0.64
N LEU A 426 -17.41 15.49 0.23
CA LEU A 426 -18.49 14.70 0.88
C LEU A 426 -19.43 15.59 1.70
N MET A 427 -18.90 16.51 2.51
CA MET A 427 -19.71 17.45 3.29
C MET A 427 -20.56 18.34 2.37
N THR A 428 -19.97 18.80 1.27
CA THR A 428 -20.59 19.67 0.27
C THR A 428 -21.73 18.99 -0.51
N ASP A 429 -21.56 17.75 -0.95
CA ASP A 429 -22.52 17.04 -1.81
C ASP A 429 -23.54 16.16 -1.05
N ARG A 430 -23.27 15.81 0.22
CA ARG A 430 -24.07 14.84 0.99
C ARG A 430 -24.68 15.42 2.27
N THR A 431 -24.50 16.71 2.55
CA THR A 431 -25.03 17.40 3.75
C THR A 431 -25.51 18.82 3.37
N PRO A 432 -26.32 19.51 4.21
CA PRO A 432 -26.71 20.90 3.96
C PRO A 432 -25.60 21.93 4.29
N TYR A 433 -24.40 21.50 4.68
CA TYR A 433 -23.36 22.33 5.29
C TYR A 433 -22.30 22.85 4.29
N ALA A 434 -22.72 23.21 3.08
CA ALA A 434 -21.82 23.71 2.04
C ALA A 434 -21.09 25.01 2.42
N GLU A 435 -21.73 25.94 3.14
CA GLU A 435 -21.08 27.18 3.62
C GLU A 435 -19.99 26.86 4.66
N GLU A 436 -20.24 25.94 5.60
CA GLU A 436 -19.24 25.50 6.59
C GLU A 436 -18.08 24.75 5.92
N ALA A 437 -18.35 23.94 4.89
CA ALA A 437 -17.31 23.33 4.08
C ALA A 437 -16.41 24.38 3.38
N ALA A 438 -16.98 25.49 2.92
CA ALA A 438 -16.19 26.61 2.38
C ALA A 438 -15.34 27.30 3.46
N GLU A 439 -15.88 27.55 4.66
CA GLU A 439 -15.11 28.12 5.79
C GLU A 439 -13.94 27.20 6.19
N ILE A 440 -14.17 25.90 6.30
CA ILE A 440 -13.14 24.89 6.59
C ILE A 440 -12.07 24.89 5.49
N ALA A 441 -12.46 24.91 4.21
CA ALA A 441 -11.52 24.91 3.10
C ALA A 441 -10.61 26.14 3.11
N GLN A 442 -11.15 27.33 3.43
CA GLN A 442 -10.36 28.56 3.59
C GLN A 442 -9.33 28.45 4.73
N GLY A 443 -9.73 27.91 5.90
CA GLY A 443 -8.82 27.70 7.02
C GLY A 443 -7.67 26.73 6.69
N VAL A 444 -7.95 25.68 5.92
CA VAL A 444 -6.96 24.70 5.45
C VAL A 444 -6.00 25.32 4.44
N ILE A 445 -6.49 26.14 3.52
CA ILE A 445 -5.67 26.91 2.56
C ILE A 445 -4.72 27.84 3.32
N GLN A 446 -5.21 28.61 4.31
CA GLN A 446 -4.36 29.52 5.08
C GLN A 446 -3.25 28.76 5.81
N ALA A 447 -3.58 27.70 6.55
CA ALA A 447 -2.60 26.87 7.25
C ALA A 447 -1.57 26.18 6.34
N MET A 448 -1.92 25.95 5.06
CA MET A 448 -0.97 25.47 4.04
C MET A 448 -0.06 26.57 3.51
N LEU A 449 -0.58 27.80 3.32
CA LEU A 449 0.20 28.95 2.88
C LEU A 449 1.18 29.42 3.95
N ASP A 450 0.74 29.52 5.21
CA ASP A 450 1.58 29.92 6.35
C ASP A 450 2.82 29.00 6.46
N ARG A 451 2.63 27.67 6.27
CA ARG A 451 3.71 26.67 6.31
C ARG A 451 4.54 26.62 5.02
N ALA A 452 4.05 27.18 3.91
CA ALA A 452 4.80 27.27 2.66
C ALA A 452 5.89 28.36 2.70
N GLU A 453 5.77 29.36 3.58
CA GLU A 453 6.84 30.34 3.82
C GLU A 453 8.04 29.75 4.57
N GLU A 454 7.87 28.59 5.22
CA GLU A 454 8.92 27.91 6.02
C GLU A 454 9.68 26.81 5.23
N ASP A 455 9.04 26.07 4.32
CA ASP A 455 9.66 24.96 3.58
C ASP A 455 9.98 25.28 2.10
N THR A 456 11.27 25.52 1.84
CA THR A 456 11.83 25.81 0.50
C THR A 456 11.94 24.58 -0.43
N ARG A 457 11.40 23.40 -0.07
CA ARG A 457 11.59 22.14 -0.83
C ARG A 457 10.30 21.44 -1.26
N GLY A 458 9.27 22.20 -1.68
CA GLY A 458 7.96 21.61 -1.98
C GLY A 458 7.12 22.18 -3.13
N GLU A 459 7.51 23.27 -3.80
CA GLU A 459 6.61 24.09 -4.67
C GLU A 459 5.61 23.29 -5.52
N GLY A 460 6.08 22.38 -6.40
CA GLY A 460 5.20 21.60 -7.28
C GLY A 460 4.22 20.67 -6.55
N ARG A 461 4.57 20.17 -5.37
CA ARG A 461 3.69 19.36 -4.52
C ARG A 461 2.70 20.23 -3.74
N MET A 462 3.15 21.39 -3.24
CA MET A 462 2.28 22.35 -2.56
C MET A 462 1.24 22.94 -3.53
N ASN A 463 1.64 23.29 -4.76
CA ASN A 463 0.73 23.76 -5.80
C ASN A 463 -0.32 22.70 -6.16
N PHE A 464 0.07 21.42 -6.32
CA PHE A 464 -0.90 20.34 -6.53
C PHE A 464 -1.93 20.26 -5.39
N TYR A 465 -1.49 20.37 -4.13
CA TYR A 465 -2.37 20.35 -2.96
C TYR A 465 -3.29 21.58 -2.87
N LEU A 466 -2.78 22.78 -3.11
CA LEU A 466 -3.58 24.01 -3.17
C LEU A 466 -4.64 23.90 -4.27
N GLY A 467 -4.27 23.35 -5.44
CA GLY A 467 -5.18 23.06 -6.54
C GLY A 467 -6.25 21.98 -6.26
N LEU A 468 -6.15 21.24 -5.16
CA LEU A 468 -7.25 20.42 -4.63
C LEU A 468 -8.13 21.24 -3.68
N ILE A 469 -7.56 21.91 -2.66
CA ILE A 469 -8.40 22.57 -1.65
C ILE A 469 -9.12 23.82 -2.22
N TYR A 470 -8.54 24.53 -3.19
CA TYR A 470 -9.26 25.60 -3.92
C TYR A 470 -10.43 25.06 -4.77
N ASP A 471 -10.33 23.83 -5.30
CA ASP A 471 -11.42 23.17 -6.03
C ASP A 471 -12.57 22.79 -5.08
N ALA A 472 -12.23 22.20 -3.92
CA ALA A 472 -13.23 21.94 -2.87
C ALA A 472 -13.89 23.22 -2.32
N LEU A 473 -13.11 24.30 -2.11
CA LEU A 473 -13.64 25.62 -1.73
C LEU A 473 -14.61 26.16 -2.78
N GLY A 474 -14.22 26.15 -4.05
CA GLY A 474 -15.05 26.67 -5.13
C GLY A 474 -16.36 25.89 -5.32
N TRP A 475 -16.31 24.56 -5.17
CA TRP A 475 -17.49 23.70 -5.21
C TRP A 475 -18.42 23.93 -4.02
N ALA A 476 -17.87 24.07 -2.81
CA ALA A 476 -18.61 24.39 -1.60
C ALA A 476 -19.35 25.74 -1.70
N LEU A 477 -18.65 26.78 -2.17
CA LEU A 477 -19.24 28.10 -2.44
C LEU A 477 -20.38 28.03 -3.47
N TYR A 478 -20.21 27.29 -4.57
CA TYR A 478 -21.26 27.10 -5.57
C TYR A 478 -22.50 26.40 -4.99
N LYS A 479 -22.32 25.34 -4.20
CA LYS A 479 -23.42 24.59 -3.57
C LYS A 479 -24.13 25.39 -2.47
N ALA A 480 -23.46 26.37 -1.87
CA ALA A 480 -24.07 27.38 -1.00
C ALA A 480 -24.75 28.54 -1.76
N GLY A 481 -24.73 28.53 -3.10
CA GLY A 481 -25.36 29.56 -3.96
C GLY A 481 -24.45 30.74 -4.32
N ARG A 482 -23.18 30.75 -3.88
CA ARG A 482 -22.19 31.81 -4.13
C ARG A 482 -21.46 31.58 -5.46
N VAL A 483 -22.23 31.40 -6.55
CA VAL A 483 -21.78 30.86 -7.86
C VAL A 483 -20.55 31.56 -8.45
N GLU A 484 -20.54 32.91 -8.51
CA GLU A 484 -19.42 33.69 -9.04
C GLU A 484 -18.14 33.55 -8.20
N GLU A 485 -18.28 33.52 -6.86
CA GLU A 485 -17.15 33.32 -5.96
C GLU A 485 -16.60 31.90 -6.10
N GLY A 486 -17.49 30.91 -6.20
CA GLY A 486 -17.13 29.52 -6.48
C GLY A 486 -16.32 29.38 -7.78
N ARG A 487 -16.78 29.98 -8.88
CA ARG A 487 -16.04 29.98 -10.16
C ARG A 487 -14.65 30.58 -10.01
N ASN A 488 -14.52 31.73 -9.34
CA ASN A 488 -13.25 32.42 -9.16
C ASN A 488 -12.23 31.59 -8.36
N GLU A 489 -12.69 30.78 -7.41
CA GLU A 489 -11.83 29.85 -6.66
C GLU A 489 -11.46 28.59 -7.47
N ILE A 490 -12.35 28.05 -8.32
CA ILE A 490 -11.97 26.93 -9.21
C ILE A 490 -11.03 27.38 -10.34
N GLU A 491 -11.24 28.58 -10.91
CA GLU A 491 -10.27 29.21 -11.80
C GLU A 491 -8.91 29.45 -11.11
N ARG A 492 -8.88 29.56 -9.78
CA ARG A 492 -7.63 29.62 -8.99
C ARG A 492 -7.05 28.22 -8.79
N ALA A 493 -7.88 27.22 -8.50
CA ALA A 493 -7.48 25.82 -8.40
C ALA A 493 -6.76 25.35 -9.67
N LEU A 494 -7.30 25.67 -10.85
CA LEU A 494 -6.71 25.34 -12.14
C LEU A 494 -5.41 26.09 -12.46
N LYS A 495 -5.16 27.28 -11.86
CA LYS A 495 -3.87 27.98 -11.96
C LYS A 495 -2.78 27.27 -11.15
N PHE A 496 -3.15 26.63 -10.03
CA PHE A 496 -2.24 25.81 -9.22
C PHE A 496 -2.08 24.37 -9.73
N SER A 497 -3.15 23.77 -10.26
CA SER A 497 -3.18 22.40 -10.79
C SER A 497 -4.07 22.29 -12.03
N GLN A 498 -3.49 22.61 -13.20
CA GLN A 498 -4.15 22.45 -14.51
C GLN A 498 -4.58 21.00 -14.79
N ARG A 499 -3.96 20.03 -14.09
CA ARG A 499 -4.25 18.59 -14.16
C ARG A 499 -5.28 18.13 -13.10
N ASN A 500 -6.14 19.01 -12.59
CA ASN A 500 -7.31 18.61 -11.79
C ASN A 500 -8.55 18.44 -12.69
N THR A 501 -8.81 17.22 -13.15
CA THR A 501 -10.01 16.85 -13.92
C THR A 501 -11.32 17.25 -13.24
N ARG A 502 -11.40 17.19 -11.90
CA ARG A 502 -12.66 17.52 -11.19
C ARG A 502 -12.89 19.03 -11.13
N ALA A 503 -11.84 19.83 -10.99
CA ALA A 503 -11.95 21.29 -11.12
C ALA A 503 -12.51 21.70 -12.49
N HIS A 504 -12.06 21.06 -13.57
CA HIS A 504 -12.63 21.28 -14.92
C HIS A 504 -14.11 20.88 -15.01
N TYR A 505 -14.50 19.73 -14.44
CA TYR A 505 -15.91 19.32 -14.34
C TYR A 505 -16.77 20.31 -13.54
N HIS A 506 -16.34 20.70 -12.34
CA HIS A 506 -17.07 21.66 -11.50
C HIS A 506 -17.19 23.04 -12.17
N LEU A 507 -16.15 23.49 -12.89
CA LEU A 507 -16.17 24.73 -13.65
C LEU A 507 -17.21 24.68 -14.79
N GLY A 508 -17.29 23.56 -15.52
CA GLY A 508 -18.33 23.37 -16.55
C GLY A 508 -19.75 23.35 -15.96
N GLN A 509 -19.95 22.70 -14.82
CA GLN A 509 -21.23 22.71 -14.09
C GLN A 509 -21.64 24.14 -13.66
N MET A 510 -20.70 24.96 -13.19
CA MET A 510 -20.96 26.37 -12.88
C MET A 510 -21.35 27.18 -14.13
N PHE A 511 -20.74 26.91 -15.28
CA PHE A 511 -21.11 27.55 -16.54
C PHE A 511 -22.50 27.11 -17.04
N GLU A 512 -22.88 25.84 -16.91
CA GLU A 512 -24.24 25.40 -17.23
C GLU A 512 -25.31 26.00 -16.30
N HIS A 513 -24.97 26.25 -15.02
CA HIS A 513 -25.83 27.03 -14.13
C HIS A 513 -26.00 28.47 -14.64
N MET A 514 -24.90 29.14 -15.03
CA MET A 514 -24.94 30.50 -15.59
C MET A 514 -25.73 30.57 -16.90
N ALA A 515 -25.65 29.54 -17.74
CA ALA A 515 -26.48 29.41 -18.94
C ALA A 515 -27.97 29.32 -18.59
N THR A 516 -28.32 28.47 -17.63
CA THR A 516 -29.70 28.26 -17.18
C THR A 516 -30.29 29.53 -16.53
N GLU A 517 -29.48 30.30 -15.80
CA GLU A 517 -29.88 31.64 -15.32
C GLU A 517 -30.05 32.67 -16.44
N ALA A 518 -29.34 32.54 -17.57
CA ALA A 518 -29.51 33.42 -18.74
C ALA A 518 -30.76 33.03 -19.56
N GLU A 519 -31.02 31.74 -19.76
CA GLU A 519 -32.28 31.20 -20.32
C GLU A 519 -33.49 31.71 -19.52
N ALA A 520 -33.44 31.63 -18.19
CA ALA A 520 -34.49 32.13 -17.29
C ALA A 520 -34.65 33.68 -17.27
N ARG A 521 -33.84 34.41 -18.04
CA ARG A 521 -33.89 35.86 -18.24
C ARG A 521 -34.12 36.24 -19.73
N ASP A 522 -34.56 35.27 -20.55
CA ASP A 522 -34.75 35.39 -22.00
C ASP A 522 -33.46 35.80 -22.78
N ALA A 523 -32.27 35.58 -22.20
CA ALA A 523 -30.99 36.06 -22.72
C ALA A 523 -30.21 34.98 -23.51
N ALA A 524 -30.83 34.45 -24.58
CA ALA A 524 -30.32 33.30 -25.34
C ALA A 524 -28.84 33.39 -25.76
N GLU A 525 -28.40 34.48 -26.40
CA GLU A 525 -26.99 34.66 -26.82
C GLU A 525 -26.00 34.59 -25.63
N THR A 526 -26.45 34.96 -24.44
CA THR A 526 -25.65 34.87 -23.20
C THR A 526 -25.67 33.44 -22.64
N ALA A 527 -26.77 32.71 -22.79
CA ALA A 527 -26.83 31.28 -22.44
C ALA A 527 -25.87 30.47 -23.32
N ASP A 528 -25.93 30.63 -24.65
CA ASP A 528 -25.04 29.95 -25.59
C ASP A 528 -23.56 30.22 -25.25
N THR A 529 -23.21 31.48 -24.97
CA THR A 529 -21.86 31.89 -24.53
C THR A 529 -21.39 31.17 -23.24
N TRP A 530 -22.31 30.80 -22.35
CA TRP A 530 -21.97 30.02 -21.15
C TRP A 530 -21.94 28.51 -21.43
N LEU A 531 -22.82 27.98 -22.28
CA LEU A 531 -22.79 26.57 -22.71
C LEU A 531 -21.52 26.25 -23.51
N ASP A 532 -20.97 27.19 -24.27
CA ASP A 532 -19.69 27.02 -24.99
C ASP A 532 -18.53 26.94 -24.00
N LYS A 533 -18.48 27.81 -22.98
CA LYS A 533 -17.48 27.72 -21.91
C LYS A 533 -17.61 26.45 -21.07
N ALA A 534 -18.83 25.91 -20.92
CA ALA A 534 -19.03 24.61 -20.28
C ALA A 534 -18.41 23.48 -21.12
N ALA A 535 -18.59 23.51 -22.45
CA ALA A 535 -17.94 22.57 -23.36
C ALA A 535 -16.41 22.71 -23.33
N ASP A 536 -15.86 23.93 -23.37
CA ASP A 536 -14.42 24.21 -23.25
C ASP A 536 -13.85 23.64 -21.94
N ALA A 537 -14.54 23.85 -20.81
CA ALA A 537 -14.11 23.34 -19.51
C ALA A 537 -14.15 21.80 -19.47
N TYR A 538 -15.21 21.17 -19.98
CA TYR A 538 -15.27 19.70 -20.07
C TYR A 538 -14.20 19.14 -21.02
N LEU A 539 -13.88 19.82 -22.12
CA LEU A 539 -12.82 19.41 -23.05
C LEU A 539 -11.42 19.53 -22.42
N ALA A 540 -11.12 20.63 -21.74
CA ALA A 540 -9.88 20.76 -20.97
C ALA A 540 -9.78 19.66 -19.88
N GLY A 541 -10.89 19.28 -19.25
CA GLY A 541 -10.95 18.15 -18.33
C GLY A 541 -10.77 16.77 -18.98
N LEU A 542 -11.13 16.62 -20.26
CA LEU A 542 -10.93 15.40 -21.05
C LEU A 542 -9.47 15.22 -21.51
N GLU A 543 -8.72 16.30 -21.72
CA GLU A 543 -7.28 16.25 -22.00
C GLU A 543 -6.44 15.83 -20.77
N VAL A 544 -6.97 15.99 -19.55
CA VAL A 544 -6.29 15.60 -18.31
C VAL A 544 -6.35 14.08 -18.10
N ARG A 545 -5.22 13.42 -18.37
CA ARG A 545 -4.92 12.02 -18.00
C ARG A 545 -5.18 11.78 -16.50
N GLY A 546 -6.06 10.82 -16.16
CA GLY A 546 -6.55 10.66 -14.79
C GLY A 546 -6.98 9.24 -14.36
N TRP A 547 -7.18 9.10 -13.04
CA TRP A 547 -7.61 7.94 -12.25
C TRP A 547 -9.01 7.39 -12.58
N GLY A 548 -9.23 6.82 -13.77
CA GLY A 548 -10.48 6.13 -14.15
C GLY A 548 -11.55 7.06 -14.76
N PRO A 549 -12.86 6.73 -14.61
CA PRO A 549 -13.94 7.39 -15.34
C PRO A 549 -13.93 8.91 -15.22
N ASN A 550 -13.82 9.59 -16.37
CA ASN A 550 -13.72 11.04 -16.43
C ASN A 550 -15.12 11.69 -16.38
N PRO A 551 -15.48 12.44 -15.32
CA PRO A 551 -16.82 13.04 -15.21
C PRO A 551 -17.10 14.08 -16.30
N CYS A 552 -16.07 14.70 -16.88
CA CYS A 552 -16.21 15.61 -18.02
C CYS A 552 -16.76 14.90 -19.27
N GLN A 553 -16.51 13.60 -19.47
CA GLN A 553 -17.05 12.88 -20.62
C GLN A 553 -18.57 12.72 -20.53
N ALA A 554 -19.07 12.30 -19.36
CA ALA A 554 -20.50 12.17 -19.11
C ALA A 554 -21.22 13.53 -19.16
N ALA A 555 -20.58 14.58 -18.64
CA ALA A 555 -21.11 15.94 -18.68
C ALA A 555 -21.14 16.51 -20.11
N LEU A 556 -20.08 16.31 -20.90
CA LEU A 556 -20.06 16.72 -22.31
C LEU A 556 -21.08 15.94 -23.15
N ALA A 557 -21.33 14.66 -22.87
CA ALA A 557 -22.38 13.88 -23.51
C ALA A 557 -23.79 14.42 -23.18
N ALA A 558 -24.05 14.81 -21.93
CA ALA A 558 -25.31 15.44 -21.53
C ALA A 558 -25.47 16.84 -22.15
N LEU A 559 -24.39 17.63 -22.26
CA LEU A 559 -24.39 18.94 -22.91
C LEU A 559 -24.60 18.84 -24.43
N TYR A 560 -24.03 17.82 -25.08
CA TYR A 560 -24.33 17.50 -26.48
C TYR A 560 -25.80 17.10 -26.65
N GLU A 561 -26.31 16.19 -25.81
CA GLU A 561 -27.72 15.78 -25.82
C GLU A 561 -28.68 16.96 -25.59
N ARG A 562 -28.33 17.92 -24.72
CA ARG A 562 -29.05 19.20 -24.52
C ARG A 562 -29.09 20.06 -25.79
N ARG A 563 -28.00 20.11 -26.57
CA ARG A 563 -27.91 20.90 -27.81
C ARG A 563 -28.56 20.22 -29.03
N HIS A 564 -28.46 18.90 -29.12
CA HIS A 564 -28.80 18.12 -30.33
C HIS A 564 -30.09 17.28 -30.19
N GLY A 565 -30.65 17.15 -28.99
CA GLY A 565 -31.88 16.41 -28.70
C GLY A 565 -31.72 14.88 -28.66
N SER A 566 -30.50 14.36 -28.84
CA SER A 566 -30.13 12.96 -28.67
C SER A 566 -28.61 12.81 -28.50
N ARG A 567 -28.14 11.60 -28.21
CA ARG A 567 -26.71 11.24 -28.21
C ARG A 567 -26.21 10.67 -29.55
N GLU A 568 -27.07 10.61 -30.57
CA GLU A 568 -26.67 10.09 -31.89
C GLU A 568 -25.58 10.99 -32.50
N GLY A 569 -24.48 10.38 -32.96
CA GLY A 569 -23.29 11.10 -33.41
C GLY A 569 -22.39 11.69 -32.31
N PHE A 570 -22.65 11.46 -31.01
CA PHE A 570 -21.79 12.00 -29.95
C PHE A 570 -20.35 11.50 -30.03
N ASP A 571 -20.14 10.22 -30.34
CA ASP A 571 -18.79 9.65 -30.47
C ASP A 571 -18.04 10.24 -31.68
N GLU A 572 -18.75 10.53 -32.78
CA GLU A 572 -18.19 11.24 -33.95
C GLU A 572 -17.87 12.71 -33.61
N TYR A 573 -18.72 13.38 -32.84
CA TYR A 573 -18.47 14.74 -32.34
C TYR A 573 -17.24 14.78 -31.42
N LEU A 574 -17.17 13.86 -30.45
CA LEU A 574 -16.04 13.71 -29.53
C LEU A 574 -14.73 13.39 -30.27
N ALA A 575 -14.81 12.59 -31.33
CA ALA A 575 -13.71 12.37 -32.28
C ALA A 575 -13.29 13.68 -32.98
N THR A 576 -14.21 14.41 -33.63
CA THR A 576 -13.83 15.67 -34.32
C THR A 576 -13.16 16.70 -33.39
N LEU A 577 -13.62 16.81 -32.14
CA LEU A 577 -13.04 17.70 -31.13
C LEU A 577 -11.64 17.27 -30.66
N ARG A 578 -11.29 15.98 -30.77
CA ARG A 578 -9.95 15.44 -30.47
C ARG A 578 -8.94 15.65 -31.60
N GLY A 579 -9.34 16.29 -32.72
CA GLY A 579 -8.42 16.74 -33.77
C GLY A 579 -7.85 15.61 -34.64
N GLU A 580 -8.70 14.70 -35.14
CA GLU A 580 -8.29 13.42 -35.75
C GLU A 580 -7.64 13.49 -37.15
N ASP A 581 -7.24 14.67 -37.63
CA ASP A 581 -6.39 14.84 -38.82
C ASP A 581 -4.86 14.67 -38.53
N ALA A 582 -4.51 14.14 -37.35
CA ALA A 582 -3.12 13.86 -36.95
C ALA A 582 -2.61 12.48 -37.44
N PRO A 583 -1.48 12.36 -38.17
CA PRO A 583 -1.07 11.12 -38.86
C PRO A 583 -0.60 9.92 -38.00
N SER A 584 -0.92 9.85 -36.70
CA SER A 584 -0.30 8.91 -35.75
C SER A 584 -1.28 8.27 -34.76
N GLN A 585 -2.54 8.07 -35.15
CA GLN A 585 -3.54 7.49 -34.25
C GLN A 585 -3.54 5.96 -34.26
N ILE A 586 -3.25 5.40 -33.09
CA ILE A 586 -3.55 4.02 -32.72
C ILE A 586 -5.03 3.73 -32.97
N ARG A 587 -5.30 2.66 -33.72
CA ARG A 587 -6.65 2.11 -33.92
C ARG A 587 -6.75 0.78 -33.17
N LEU A 588 -7.76 0.63 -32.33
CA LEU A 588 -8.05 -0.63 -31.67
C LEU A 588 -8.60 -1.64 -32.69
N THR A 589 -8.35 -2.93 -32.45
CA THR A 589 -8.86 -4.03 -33.25
C THR A 589 -10.40 -4.04 -33.22
N PRO A 590 -11.09 -4.20 -34.37
CA PRO A 590 -12.55 -4.15 -34.41
C PRO A 590 -13.21 -5.19 -33.50
N LYS A 591 -14.13 -4.73 -32.66
CA LYS A 591 -14.93 -5.60 -31.79
C LYS A 591 -16.14 -6.17 -32.54
N ILE A 592 -16.44 -7.44 -32.33
CA ILE A 592 -17.71 -8.07 -32.71
C ILE A 592 -18.51 -8.40 -31.44
N ASP A 593 -19.84 -8.45 -31.57
CA ASP A 593 -20.74 -8.88 -30.51
C ASP A 593 -21.04 -10.39 -30.65
N LEU A 594 -21.01 -11.10 -29.53
CA LEU A 594 -21.39 -12.52 -29.42
C LEU A 594 -22.76 -12.71 -28.73
N HIS A 595 -23.47 -11.61 -28.46
CA HIS A 595 -24.80 -11.56 -27.86
C HIS A 595 -24.87 -12.28 -26.51
N LEU A 596 -23.99 -11.89 -25.57
CA LEU A 596 -23.82 -12.59 -24.29
C LEU A 596 -25.11 -12.60 -23.45
N GLU A 597 -25.54 -13.79 -23.00
CA GLU A 597 -26.73 -14.02 -22.19
C GLU A 597 -26.37 -14.33 -20.72
N PRO A 598 -27.13 -13.81 -19.73
CA PRO A 598 -26.92 -14.11 -18.31
C PRO A 598 -27.08 -15.60 -17.99
N THR A 599 -25.96 -16.24 -17.65
CA THR A 599 -25.82 -17.67 -17.40
C THR A 599 -25.48 -17.92 -15.92
N PRO A 600 -26.37 -18.57 -15.14
CA PRO A 600 -26.09 -18.92 -13.74
C PRO A 600 -24.89 -19.86 -13.61
N VAL A 601 -24.09 -19.70 -12.56
CA VAL A 601 -22.93 -20.56 -12.29
C VAL A 601 -23.35 -21.80 -11.51
N GLU A 602 -23.24 -22.98 -12.13
CA GLU A 602 -23.53 -24.24 -11.45
C GLU A 602 -22.53 -24.47 -10.30
N GLY A 603 -23.03 -24.85 -9.13
CA GLY A 603 -22.21 -24.96 -7.91
C GLY A 603 -21.96 -23.64 -7.16
N LEU A 604 -22.31 -22.47 -7.71
CA LEU A 604 -22.30 -21.17 -7.03
C LEU A 604 -23.66 -20.47 -7.15
N PRO A 605 -24.64 -20.80 -6.28
CA PRO A 605 -25.89 -20.05 -6.22
C PRO A 605 -25.63 -18.56 -5.97
N ASP A 606 -26.55 -17.72 -6.44
CA ASP A 606 -26.46 -16.25 -6.45
C ASP A 606 -25.28 -15.66 -7.28
N ARG A 607 -24.61 -16.47 -8.12
CA ARG A 607 -23.64 -16.00 -9.12
C ARG A 607 -24.11 -16.24 -10.56
N THR A 608 -23.87 -15.25 -11.41
CA THR A 608 -24.21 -15.23 -12.84
C THR A 608 -23.04 -14.63 -13.60
N LEU A 609 -22.71 -15.22 -14.75
CA LEU A 609 -21.74 -14.70 -15.72
C LEU A 609 -22.46 -14.56 -17.07
N ASN A 610 -22.06 -13.64 -17.94
CA ASN A 610 -22.65 -13.53 -19.28
C ASN A 610 -21.75 -14.24 -20.28
N LEU A 611 -22.32 -15.18 -21.04
CA LEU A 611 -21.66 -16.09 -21.99
C LEU A 611 -22.45 -16.13 -23.30
N PRO A 612 -21.87 -16.57 -24.45
CA PRO A 612 -22.64 -16.63 -25.69
C PRO A 612 -23.76 -17.68 -25.60
N PRO A 613 -24.83 -17.57 -26.40
CA PRO A 613 -25.91 -18.55 -26.41
C PRO A 613 -25.38 -19.97 -26.67
N GLY A 614 -25.84 -20.93 -25.87
CA GLY A 614 -25.38 -22.33 -25.96
C GLY A 614 -24.13 -22.66 -25.14
N PHE A 615 -23.74 -21.84 -24.16
CA PHE A 615 -22.68 -22.18 -23.19
C PHE A 615 -23.21 -22.36 -21.77
N LYS A 616 -22.45 -23.08 -20.95
CA LYS A 616 -22.65 -23.28 -19.50
C LYS A 616 -21.35 -23.05 -18.75
N VAL A 617 -21.45 -22.69 -17.47
CA VAL A 617 -20.31 -22.53 -16.57
C VAL A 617 -20.58 -23.16 -15.21
N LYS A 618 -19.61 -23.92 -14.70
CA LYS A 618 -19.64 -24.67 -13.43
C LYS A 618 -18.46 -24.28 -12.54
N LEU A 619 -18.63 -24.36 -11.23
CA LEU A 619 -17.54 -24.32 -10.26
C LEU A 619 -16.83 -25.67 -10.21
N PHE A 620 -15.64 -25.75 -10.79
CA PHE A 620 -14.77 -26.93 -10.71
C PHE A 620 -14.16 -27.08 -9.30
N SER A 621 -13.66 -25.98 -8.72
CA SER A 621 -13.18 -25.97 -7.33
C SER A 621 -13.15 -24.57 -6.74
N ASP A 622 -13.56 -24.46 -5.47
CA ASP A 622 -13.42 -23.31 -4.57
C ASP A 622 -12.34 -23.53 -3.48
N GLN A 623 -11.63 -24.67 -3.53
CA GLN A 623 -10.58 -25.04 -2.58
C GLN A 623 -9.20 -24.58 -3.07
N VAL A 624 -9.06 -23.28 -3.36
CA VAL A 624 -7.81 -22.64 -3.80
C VAL A 624 -7.58 -21.32 -3.06
N ASP A 625 -6.32 -20.90 -2.93
CA ASP A 625 -5.95 -19.55 -2.51
C ASP A 625 -5.91 -18.65 -3.77
N LYS A 626 -4.73 -18.08 -4.12
CA LYS A 626 -4.56 -17.18 -5.26
C LYS A 626 -4.11 -18.00 -6.50
N ALA A 627 -5.07 -18.69 -7.09
CA ALA A 627 -4.88 -19.56 -8.26
C ALA A 627 -4.41 -18.80 -9.51
N ARG A 628 -3.44 -19.38 -10.25
CA ARG A 628 -2.75 -18.79 -11.40
C ARG A 628 -2.95 -19.62 -12.68
N PHE A 629 -1.88 -20.05 -13.34
CA PHE A 629 -1.97 -20.92 -14.51
C PHE A 629 -2.20 -22.38 -14.09
N MET A 630 -2.63 -23.18 -15.06
CA MET A 630 -3.05 -24.57 -14.89
C MET A 630 -2.43 -25.46 -15.96
N ALA A 631 -2.12 -26.70 -15.61
CA ALA A 631 -1.66 -27.73 -16.53
C ALA A 631 -2.29 -29.08 -16.17
N TRP A 632 -2.50 -29.94 -17.16
CA TRP A 632 -2.96 -31.33 -16.96
C TRP A 632 -1.76 -32.27 -17.00
N ASP A 633 -1.75 -33.28 -16.11
CA ASP A 633 -0.82 -34.41 -16.20
C ASP A 633 -1.34 -35.47 -17.20
N ASP A 634 -0.56 -36.55 -17.39
CA ASP A 634 -0.92 -37.65 -18.29
C ASP A 634 -1.99 -38.61 -17.73
N GLN A 635 -2.47 -38.35 -16.51
CA GLN A 635 -3.61 -39.06 -15.87
C GLN A 635 -4.91 -38.23 -15.91
N GLY A 636 -4.88 -37.01 -16.46
CA GLY A 636 -6.03 -36.11 -16.52
C GLY A 636 -6.31 -35.37 -15.20
N VAL A 637 -5.30 -35.18 -14.34
CA VAL A 637 -5.44 -34.40 -13.10
C VAL A 637 -5.02 -32.95 -13.32
N LEU A 638 -5.93 -32.02 -12.98
CA LEU A 638 -5.65 -30.59 -13.08
C LEU A 638 -4.68 -30.16 -11.98
N HIS A 639 -3.52 -29.67 -12.38
CA HIS A 639 -2.58 -28.98 -11.52
C HIS A 639 -2.76 -27.46 -11.67
N VAL A 640 -2.63 -26.72 -10.57
CA VAL A 640 -2.74 -25.25 -10.54
C VAL A 640 -1.67 -24.61 -9.67
N ALA A 641 -1.01 -23.58 -10.18
CA ALA A 641 -0.13 -22.74 -9.37
C ALA A 641 -0.97 -21.92 -8.39
N ASN A 642 -0.71 -22.08 -7.09
CA ASN A 642 -1.51 -21.54 -6.01
C ASN A 642 -0.65 -20.68 -5.08
N MET A 643 -0.65 -19.37 -5.35
CA MET A 643 0.03 -18.38 -4.50
C MET A 643 -0.70 -18.18 -3.18
N LYS A 644 0.01 -17.80 -2.11
CA LYS A 644 -0.65 -17.31 -0.89
C LYS A 644 -1.19 -15.88 -1.03
N PRO A 645 -2.35 -15.53 -0.40
CA PRO A 645 -2.94 -14.21 -0.56
C PRO A 645 -2.17 -13.15 0.27
N GLN A 646 -1.36 -12.33 -0.40
CA GLN A 646 -0.67 -11.18 0.23
C GLN A 646 -0.66 -9.95 -0.70
N SER A 647 -0.31 -8.80 -0.12
CA SER A 647 -0.05 -7.54 -0.84
C SER A 647 1.05 -7.73 -1.89
N THR A 648 0.82 -7.25 -3.11
CA THR A 648 1.76 -7.36 -4.24
C THR A 648 3.04 -6.53 -4.10
N TRP A 649 3.29 -5.93 -2.94
CA TRP A 649 4.36 -4.95 -2.70
C TRP A 649 5.33 -5.35 -1.58
N ASN A 650 5.04 -6.44 -0.86
CA ASN A 650 5.94 -7.05 0.12
C ASN A 650 6.11 -8.54 -0.23
N PRO A 651 7.33 -9.11 -0.11
CA PRO A 651 7.54 -10.53 -0.26
C PRO A 651 7.04 -11.28 0.98
N VAL A 652 6.58 -12.53 0.78
CA VAL A 652 6.18 -13.43 1.86
C VAL A 652 7.46 -14.06 2.45
N PRO A 653 7.75 -13.91 3.75
CA PRO A 653 8.77 -14.73 4.40
C PRO A 653 8.38 -16.22 4.37
N GLY A 654 9.33 -17.11 4.09
CA GLY A 654 9.15 -18.56 4.27
C GLY A 654 8.42 -19.33 3.16
N ARG A 655 8.48 -18.89 1.89
CA ARG A 655 8.12 -19.69 0.68
C ARG A 655 6.82 -20.50 0.81
N GLN A 656 5.73 -19.84 1.20
CA GLN A 656 4.49 -20.47 1.66
C GLN A 656 3.49 -20.86 0.55
N SER A 657 3.81 -20.62 -0.73
CA SER A 657 2.96 -20.95 -1.87
C SER A 657 3.14 -22.40 -2.34
N THR A 658 2.27 -22.84 -3.25
CA THR A 658 2.09 -24.26 -3.60
C THR A 658 1.75 -24.47 -5.07
N VAL A 659 1.90 -25.70 -5.56
CA VAL A 659 1.05 -26.23 -6.65
C VAL A 659 0.05 -27.20 -6.03
N LEU A 660 -1.22 -27.05 -6.39
CA LEU A 660 -2.30 -27.96 -5.96
C LEU A 660 -2.69 -28.88 -7.11
N ALA A 661 -3.02 -30.13 -6.80
CA ALA A 661 -3.61 -31.09 -7.71
C ALA A 661 -5.09 -31.32 -7.37
N LEU A 662 -5.93 -31.39 -8.41
CA LEU A 662 -7.39 -31.41 -8.33
C LEU A 662 -7.98 -32.49 -9.26
N PRO A 663 -8.02 -33.76 -8.82
CA PRO A 663 -8.61 -34.84 -9.60
C PRO A 663 -10.15 -34.80 -9.58
N ASP A 664 -10.74 -35.10 -10.74
CA ASP A 664 -12.16 -35.36 -10.97
C ASP A 664 -12.26 -36.81 -11.48
N LYS A 665 -12.65 -37.74 -10.60
CA LYS A 665 -12.57 -39.20 -10.86
C LYS A 665 -13.90 -39.84 -11.22
N ASP A 666 -15.02 -39.15 -11.01
CA ASP A 666 -16.34 -39.59 -11.48
C ASP A 666 -16.81 -38.88 -12.75
N GLY A 667 -16.18 -37.75 -13.12
CA GLY A 667 -16.36 -37.02 -14.37
C GLY A 667 -17.48 -35.98 -14.35
N ASP A 668 -18.01 -35.60 -13.18
CA ASP A 668 -19.13 -34.66 -13.08
C ASP A 668 -18.77 -33.20 -13.49
N GLY A 669 -17.49 -32.86 -13.45
CA GLY A 669 -16.98 -31.51 -13.69
C GLY A 669 -16.63 -30.72 -12.43
N ARG A 670 -16.37 -31.40 -11.31
CA ARG A 670 -15.90 -30.85 -10.03
C ARG A 670 -14.74 -31.69 -9.48
N ALA A 671 -13.80 -31.03 -8.80
CA ALA A 671 -12.71 -31.74 -8.12
C ALA A 671 -13.23 -32.51 -6.88
N ASP A 672 -13.01 -33.83 -6.85
CA ASP A 672 -13.31 -34.72 -5.71
C ASP A 672 -12.57 -34.28 -4.43
N THR A 673 -11.31 -33.90 -4.63
CA THR A 673 -10.32 -33.64 -3.58
C THR A 673 -9.33 -32.59 -4.07
N VAL A 674 -8.64 -31.94 -3.13
CA VAL A 674 -7.52 -31.06 -3.44
C VAL A 674 -6.38 -31.41 -2.49
N TYR A 675 -5.18 -31.58 -3.04
CA TYR A 675 -3.96 -31.84 -2.27
C TYR A 675 -2.78 -31.02 -2.84
N LYS A 676 -1.71 -30.88 -2.06
CA LYS A 676 -0.47 -30.24 -2.54
C LYS A 676 0.28 -31.23 -3.40
N ALA A 677 0.61 -30.84 -4.63
CA ALA A 677 1.58 -31.53 -5.48
C ALA A 677 3.00 -30.98 -5.29
N VAL A 678 3.11 -29.69 -4.92
CA VAL A 678 4.39 -29.02 -4.59
C VAL A 678 4.16 -27.97 -3.48
N ASP A 679 5.12 -27.79 -2.57
CA ASP A 679 5.21 -26.68 -1.63
C ASP A 679 6.62 -26.03 -1.62
N ASP A 680 6.96 -25.20 -0.64
CA ASP A 680 8.20 -24.39 -0.64
C ASP A 680 8.36 -23.54 -1.91
N LEU A 681 7.30 -22.83 -2.32
CA LEU A 681 7.30 -21.93 -3.47
C LEU A 681 7.03 -20.48 -3.04
N ASN A 682 7.62 -19.50 -3.72
CA ASN A 682 7.43 -18.08 -3.40
C ASN A 682 6.14 -17.55 -4.06
N TRP A 683 6.21 -17.28 -5.36
CA TRP A 683 5.15 -16.74 -6.23
C TRP A 683 5.06 -17.62 -7.50
N PRO A 684 4.68 -18.90 -7.39
CA PRO A 684 4.49 -19.78 -8.54
C PRO A 684 3.36 -19.22 -9.41
N HIS A 685 3.64 -19.06 -10.71
CA HIS A 685 2.71 -18.40 -11.62
C HIS A 685 2.39 -19.26 -12.86
N GLY A 686 3.35 -19.45 -13.76
CA GLY A 686 3.24 -20.36 -14.91
C GLY A 686 3.63 -21.80 -14.55
N ILE A 687 2.90 -22.78 -15.06
CA ILE A 687 3.24 -24.21 -14.95
C ILE A 687 2.99 -24.94 -16.27
N ALA A 688 3.76 -25.99 -16.54
CA ALA A 688 3.52 -26.93 -17.64
C ALA A 688 4.16 -28.29 -17.32
N PHE A 689 3.63 -29.35 -17.93
CA PHE A 689 4.30 -30.66 -17.96
C PHE A 689 5.14 -30.79 -19.22
N TYR A 690 6.32 -31.42 -19.11
CA TYR A 690 7.13 -31.82 -20.25
C TYR A 690 7.92 -33.09 -19.92
N GLN A 691 7.78 -34.12 -20.77
CA GLN A 691 8.39 -35.44 -20.58
C GLN A 691 8.15 -36.07 -19.19
N GLY A 692 6.96 -35.88 -18.62
CA GLY A 692 6.56 -36.40 -17.30
C GLY A 692 7.07 -35.61 -16.09
N ALA A 693 7.89 -34.57 -16.29
CA ALA A 693 8.29 -33.65 -15.23
C ALA A 693 7.38 -32.42 -15.19
N LEU A 694 7.06 -31.95 -13.98
CA LEU A 694 6.35 -30.69 -13.76
C LEU A 694 7.35 -29.53 -13.76
N PHE A 695 7.12 -28.53 -14.59
CA PHE A 695 7.90 -27.29 -14.60
C PHE A 695 7.09 -26.17 -13.95
N VAL A 696 7.71 -25.45 -13.02
CA VAL A 696 7.10 -24.34 -12.27
C VAL A 696 7.96 -23.10 -12.42
N ALA A 697 7.37 -22.05 -12.99
CA ALA A 697 7.91 -20.69 -12.95
C ALA A 697 7.53 -20.05 -11.60
N ASP A 698 8.49 -20.05 -10.68
CA ASP A 698 8.46 -19.29 -9.42
C ASP A 698 9.08 -17.89 -9.62
N ASP A 699 9.24 -17.10 -8.56
CA ASP A 699 9.84 -15.76 -8.66
C ASP A 699 11.35 -15.79 -8.95
N ASP A 700 12.10 -16.71 -8.34
CA ASP A 700 13.56 -16.79 -8.40
C ASP A 700 14.09 -17.81 -9.42
N ALA A 701 13.30 -18.82 -9.79
CA ALA A 701 13.68 -19.84 -10.76
C ALA A 701 12.49 -20.46 -11.50
N ILE A 702 12.79 -20.98 -12.69
CA ILE A 702 12.05 -22.10 -13.27
C ILE A 702 12.61 -23.39 -12.65
N TYR A 703 11.79 -24.05 -11.84
CA TYR A 703 12.09 -25.37 -11.31
C TYR A 703 11.58 -26.46 -12.24
N ARG A 704 12.33 -27.56 -12.35
CA ARG A 704 11.90 -28.84 -12.89
C ARG A 704 11.76 -29.82 -11.73
N LEU A 705 10.58 -30.43 -11.59
CA LEU A 705 10.24 -31.33 -10.50
C LEU A 705 9.83 -32.71 -11.03
N GLU A 706 10.33 -33.78 -10.41
CA GLU A 706 9.89 -35.17 -10.63
C GLU A 706 9.14 -35.66 -9.39
N ASP A 707 8.05 -36.42 -9.59
CA ASP A 707 7.49 -37.38 -8.63
C ASP A 707 8.14 -38.74 -8.95
N ARG A 708 8.75 -39.39 -7.95
CA ARG A 708 9.51 -40.64 -8.14
C ARG A 708 8.95 -41.90 -7.51
N ASP A 709 8.00 -41.81 -6.57
CA ASP A 709 7.31 -42.99 -6.03
C ASP A 709 5.83 -43.10 -6.45
N ALA A 710 5.37 -42.14 -7.25
CA ALA A 710 4.04 -42.03 -7.86
C ALA A 710 2.91 -41.85 -6.82
N ASP A 711 3.16 -41.05 -5.78
CA ASP A 711 2.15 -40.67 -4.78
C ASP A 711 1.36 -39.39 -5.11
N GLY A 712 1.83 -38.60 -6.09
CA GLY A 712 1.24 -37.34 -6.53
C GLY A 712 1.96 -36.08 -6.00
N PHE A 713 3.03 -36.22 -5.22
CA PHE A 713 3.88 -35.13 -4.75
C PHE A 713 5.24 -35.13 -5.47
N TYR A 714 5.62 -34.02 -6.09
CA TYR A 714 6.82 -33.92 -6.92
C TYR A 714 8.02 -33.48 -6.06
N GLU A 715 8.70 -34.45 -5.44
CA GLU A 715 9.68 -34.21 -4.38
C GLU A 715 11.09 -33.88 -4.90
N GLU A 716 11.49 -34.38 -6.07
CA GLU A 716 12.83 -34.06 -6.61
C GLU A 716 12.82 -32.73 -7.37
N ARG A 717 13.14 -31.64 -6.66
CA ARG A 717 13.35 -30.31 -7.24
C ARG A 717 14.75 -30.12 -7.82
N THR A 718 14.81 -29.62 -9.05
CA THR A 718 16.01 -29.09 -9.69
C THR A 718 15.77 -27.68 -10.24
N VAL A 719 16.77 -26.79 -10.16
CA VAL A 719 16.73 -25.49 -10.86
C VAL A 719 17.03 -25.74 -12.33
N PHE A 720 16.07 -25.45 -13.21
CA PHE A 720 16.26 -25.55 -14.66
C PHE A 720 16.83 -24.25 -15.22
N ALA A 721 16.34 -23.10 -14.75
CA ALA A 721 16.87 -21.78 -15.07
C ALA A 721 16.60 -20.79 -13.93
N GLU A 722 17.62 -20.07 -13.45
CA GLU A 722 17.44 -18.90 -12.58
C GLU A 722 16.76 -17.76 -13.36
N VAL A 723 15.91 -16.96 -12.72
CA VAL A 723 15.26 -15.79 -13.35
C VAL A 723 15.32 -14.54 -12.44
N PRO A 724 15.22 -13.32 -13.00
CA PRO A 724 15.23 -12.09 -12.19
C PRO A 724 13.97 -11.96 -11.31
N GLY A 725 14.06 -12.46 -10.07
CA GLY A 725 12.98 -12.42 -9.08
C GLY A 725 12.93 -11.18 -8.19
N PHE A 726 12.28 -11.32 -7.03
CA PHE A 726 12.14 -10.28 -6.02
C PHE A 726 13.43 -10.16 -5.18
N MET A 727 14.44 -9.49 -5.73
CA MET A 727 15.81 -9.37 -5.18
C MET A 727 15.95 -8.55 -3.86
N GLY A 728 15.00 -8.65 -2.93
CA GLY A 728 14.92 -7.82 -1.72
C GLY A 728 14.50 -6.37 -1.98
N ARG A 729 14.03 -6.07 -3.19
CA ARG A 729 13.65 -4.74 -3.69
C ARG A 729 12.14 -4.71 -3.96
N PRO A 730 11.44 -3.56 -3.85
CA PRO A 730 10.11 -3.42 -4.43
C PRO A 730 10.24 -3.47 -5.97
N VAL A 731 10.03 -4.65 -6.55
CA VAL A 731 10.09 -4.91 -7.99
C VAL A 731 8.68 -5.19 -8.50
N GLU A 732 8.31 -4.59 -9.62
CA GLU A 732 7.03 -4.83 -10.28
C GLU A 732 7.14 -6.05 -11.24
N HIS A 733 6.01 -6.63 -11.66
CA HIS A 733 5.92 -7.70 -12.68
C HIS A 733 6.80 -8.96 -12.48
N VAL A 734 7.08 -9.36 -11.24
CA VAL A 734 7.88 -10.55 -10.86
C VAL A 734 7.17 -11.91 -11.11
N THR A 735 6.27 -11.98 -12.08
CA THR A 735 5.47 -13.17 -12.40
C THR A 735 5.83 -13.73 -13.77
N HIS A 736 6.29 -14.97 -13.78
CA HIS A 736 6.86 -15.64 -14.93
C HIS A 736 5.88 -16.65 -15.54
N THR A 737 5.85 -16.74 -16.87
CA THR A 737 5.07 -17.72 -17.63
C THR A 737 6.02 -18.47 -18.55
N LEU A 738 5.79 -19.78 -18.74
CA LEU A 738 6.63 -20.66 -19.57
C LEU A 738 5.77 -21.46 -20.56
N VAL A 739 6.32 -21.77 -21.74
CA VAL A 739 5.66 -22.53 -22.81
C VAL A 739 6.69 -23.41 -23.54
N PHE A 740 6.42 -24.71 -23.64
CA PHE A 740 7.24 -25.66 -24.38
C PHE A 740 6.88 -25.71 -25.87
N ASP A 741 7.90 -25.69 -26.72
CA ASP A 741 7.85 -26.02 -28.14
C ASP A 741 8.59 -27.34 -28.33
N GLU A 742 7.82 -28.43 -28.22
CA GLU A 742 8.32 -29.80 -28.37
C GLU A 742 8.77 -30.11 -29.81
N SER A 743 8.35 -29.31 -30.80
CA SER A 743 8.70 -29.53 -32.21
C SER A 743 10.09 -29.01 -32.56
N ASN A 744 10.61 -28.03 -31.81
CA ASN A 744 11.93 -27.43 -32.02
C ASN A 744 12.89 -27.58 -30.82
N ASP A 745 12.54 -28.38 -29.82
CA ASP A 745 13.28 -28.55 -28.56
C ASP A 745 13.57 -27.20 -27.86
N LYS A 746 12.53 -26.39 -27.65
CA LYS A 746 12.63 -25.09 -26.95
C LYS A 746 11.68 -24.98 -25.77
N LEU A 747 12.11 -24.22 -24.78
CA LEU A 747 11.26 -23.59 -23.78
C LEU A 747 11.34 -22.08 -23.99
N TYR A 748 10.19 -21.42 -24.03
CA TYR A 748 10.08 -19.96 -24.02
C TYR A 748 9.55 -19.51 -22.66
N PHE A 749 10.04 -18.39 -22.13
CA PHE A 749 9.54 -17.85 -20.87
C PHE A 749 9.63 -16.32 -20.78
N HIS A 750 8.66 -15.72 -20.10
CA HIS A 750 8.55 -14.27 -19.90
C HIS A 750 9.33 -13.79 -18.66
N ILE A 751 10.00 -12.63 -18.76
CA ILE A 751 10.56 -11.88 -17.62
C ILE A 751 10.05 -10.44 -17.68
N GLY A 752 9.22 -10.06 -16.71
CA GLY A 752 8.61 -8.73 -16.64
C GLY A 752 9.58 -7.60 -16.31
N SER A 753 9.20 -6.38 -16.70
CA SER A 753 9.92 -5.16 -16.33
C SER A 753 9.87 -4.95 -14.82
N GLY A 754 11.01 -4.62 -14.21
CA GLY A 754 11.08 -4.39 -12.76
C GLY A 754 10.35 -3.12 -12.31
N CYS A 755 9.85 -2.35 -13.26
CA CYS A 755 9.19 -1.07 -13.11
C CYS A 755 8.10 -0.87 -14.17
N ASP A 756 7.25 0.11 -13.93
CA ASP A 756 6.22 0.56 -14.85
C ASP A 756 6.77 1.29 -16.09
N VAL A 757 7.64 2.29 -15.88
CA VAL A 757 8.33 3.08 -16.92
C VAL A 757 9.73 3.49 -16.46
N CYS A 758 10.75 2.71 -16.82
CA CYS A 758 12.17 3.03 -16.58
C CYS A 758 13.08 2.35 -17.61
N ARG A 759 14.39 2.62 -17.58
CA ARG A 759 15.39 1.72 -18.19
C ARG A 759 15.69 0.61 -17.17
N GLU A 760 15.70 -0.64 -17.62
CA GLU A 760 16.07 -1.78 -16.76
C GLU A 760 17.57 -1.80 -16.46
N ASP A 761 17.93 -2.19 -15.23
CA ASP A 761 19.31 -2.50 -14.83
C ASP A 761 19.75 -3.89 -15.34
N ASP A 762 18.79 -4.79 -15.58
CA ASP A 762 18.98 -6.18 -16.02
C ASP A 762 18.51 -6.34 -17.48
N PRO A 763 19.37 -6.76 -18.43
CA PRO A 763 19.02 -6.86 -19.84
C PRO A 763 18.03 -7.98 -20.18
N GLU A 764 17.78 -8.93 -19.28
CA GLU A 764 16.77 -9.98 -19.48
C GLU A 764 15.37 -9.54 -19.03
N ARG A 765 15.22 -8.42 -18.30
CA ARG A 765 13.91 -7.86 -17.96
C ARG A 765 13.23 -7.17 -19.14
N SER A 766 11.90 -7.21 -19.14
CA SER A 766 11.06 -6.72 -20.25
C SER A 766 11.28 -7.53 -21.55
N THR A 767 11.43 -8.85 -21.41
CA THR A 767 11.73 -9.77 -22.51
C THR A 767 10.92 -11.07 -22.46
N VAL A 768 10.94 -11.77 -23.59
CA VAL A 768 10.70 -13.21 -23.65
C VAL A 768 12.01 -13.87 -24.04
N MET A 769 12.39 -14.86 -23.24
CA MET A 769 13.60 -15.66 -23.37
C MET A 769 13.31 -16.94 -24.15
N GLN A 770 14.33 -17.47 -24.82
CA GLN A 770 14.37 -18.81 -25.38
C GLN A 770 15.53 -19.58 -24.74
N ILE A 771 15.28 -20.84 -24.39
CA ILE A 771 16.29 -21.81 -23.93
C ILE A 771 15.98 -23.17 -24.59
N ASN A 772 16.98 -24.03 -24.74
CA ASN A 772 16.77 -25.41 -25.18
C ASN A 772 16.11 -26.22 -24.06
N THR A 773 15.42 -27.31 -24.42
CA THR A 773 14.80 -28.25 -23.46
C THR A 773 15.82 -29.00 -22.57
N ASP A 774 17.11 -28.97 -22.93
CA ASP A 774 18.23 -29.48 -22.12
C ASP A 774 18.85 -28.42 -21.18
N GLY A 775 18.28 -27.21 -21.10
CA GLY A 775 18.78 -26.10 -20.29
C GLY A 775 19.95 -25.31 -20.93
N THR A 776 20.38 -25.65 -22.14
CA THR A 776 21.45 -24.91 -22.84
C THR A 776 20.91 -23.79 -23.73
N GLY A 777 21.78 -22.91 -24.22
CA GLY A 777 21.42 -21.96 -25.29
C GLY A 777 20.52 -20.78 -24.88
N ARG A 778 20.37 -20.50 -23.58
CA ARG A 778 19.62 -19.33 -23.04
C ARG A 778 19.97 -18.04 -23.79
N ARG A 779 18.95 -17.34 -24.27
CA ARG A 779 19.06 -16.03 -24.93
C ARG A 779 17.74 -15.26 -24.87
N ILE A 780 17.81 -13.95 -25.10
CA ILE A 780 16.64 -13.14 -25.43
C ILE A 780 16.10 -13.58 -26.81
N PHE A 781 14.79 -13.76 -26.91
CA PHE A 781 14.06 -14.01 -28.15
C PHE A 781 13.36 -12.75 -28.65
N ALA A 782 12.67 -12.02 -27.78
CA ALA A 782 12.02 -10.74 -28.08
C ALA A 782 12.11 -9.78 -26.89
N ALA A 783 12.16 -8.47 -27.14
CA ALA A 783 12.40 -7.45 -26.11
C ALA A 783 11.46 -6.23 -26.24
N GLY A 784 11.44 -5.39 -25.19
CA GLY A 784 10.53 -4.24 -25.12
C GLY A 784 9.10 -4.65 -24.74
N LEU A 785 8.99 -5.67 -23.89
CA LEU A 785 7.77 -6.36 -23.47
C LEU A 785 7.56 -6.11 -21.97
N ARG A 786 6.92 -4.99 -21.58
CA ARG A 786 6.72 -4.63 -20.15
C ARG A 786 6.29 -5.83 -19.32
N ASN A 787 5.24 -6.52 -19.75
CA ASN A 787 4.63 -7.60 -19.00
C ASN A 787 3.81 -8.51 -19.93
N ALA A 788 4.51 -9.39 -20.64
CA ALA A 788 3.97 -10.37 -21.59
C ALA A 788 3.62 -11.70 -20.90
N ILE A 789 2.70 -11.66 -19.92
CA ILE A 789 2.33 -12.83 -19.10
C ILE A 789 1.58 -13.88 -19.91
N GLY A 790 0.71 -13.48 -20.84
CA GLY A 790 0.00 -14.43 -21.69
C GLY A 790 0.89 -14.90 -22.84
N LEU A 791 1.44 -16.11 -22.77
CA LEU A 791 2.21 -16.74 -23.84
C LEU A 791 1.52 -18.02 -24.32
N ALA A 792 1.52 -18.26 -25.64
CA ALA A 792 1.07 -19.52 -26.25
C ALA A 792 1.70 -19.73 -27.63
N LEU A 793 1.82 -20.99 -28.07
CA LEU A 793 2.15 -21.31 -29.47
C LEU A 793 0.86 -21.37 -30.29
N HIS A 794 0.86 -20.77 -31.48
CA HIS A 794 -0.28 -20.86 -32.39
C HIS A 794 -0.36 -22.27 -33.01
N PRO A 795 -1.49 -23.01 -32.86
CA PRO A 795 -1.53 -24.47 -33.02
C PRO A 795 -1.36 -24.98 -34.45
N VAL A 796 -1.38 -24.09 -35.46
CA VAL A 796 -1.21 -24.46 -36.88
C VAL A 796 0.17 -24.07 -37.43
N THR A 797 0.83 -23.05 -36.86
CA THR A 797 2.13 -22.56 -37.37
C THR A 797 3.31 -22.78 -36.42
N GLY A 798 3.05 -23.05 -35.13
CA GLY A 798 4.10 -23.16 -34.11
C GLY A 798 4.74 -21.82 -33.73
N GLU A 799 4.22 -20.69 -34.23
CA GLU A 799 4.72 -19.36 -33.88
C GLU A 799 4.33 -19.00 -32.45
N LEU A 800 5.27 -18.44 -31.68
CA LEU A 800 5.02 -17.96 -30.33
C LEU A 800 4.25 -16.64 -30.38
N TRP A 801 3.12 -16.58 -29.70
CA TRP A 801 2.33 -15.39 -29.50
C TRP A 801 2.42 -14.89 -28.06
N ALA A 802 2.31 -13.58 -27.90
CA ALA A 802 2.29 -12.91 -26.61
C ALA A 802 1.13 -11.91 -26.49
N ALA A 803 0.52 -11.88 -25.31
CA ALA A 803 -0.37 -10.82 -24.85
C ALA A 803 0.36 -10.00 -23.77
N ASN A 804 0.58 -8.72 -24.07
CA ASN A 804 1.40 -7.82 -23.25
C ASN A 804 0.58 -6.68 -22.65
N THR A 805 0.83 -6.42 -21.35
CA THR A 805 0.30 -5.24 -20.64
C THR A 805 1.13 -4.00 -20.98
N GLY A 806 0.50 -2.89 -21.35
CA GLY A 806 1.08 -1.55 -21.50
C GLY A 806 1.37 -0.88 -20.15
N HIS A 807 1.80 0.39 -20.15
CA HIS A 807 2.30 1.09 -18.94
C HIS A 807 1.31 2.11 -18.34
N ASP A 808 1.34 2.28 -17.02
CA ASP A 808 0.27 2.89 -16.23
C ASP A 808 0.39 4.43 -16.11
N ARG A 809 0.77 5.11 -17.21
CA ARG A 809 1.07 6.56 -17.19
C ARG A 809 0.42 7.45 -18.26
N GLU A 810 0.01 6.91 -19.41
CA GLU A 810 -0.52 7.75 -20.51
C GLU A 810 -2.02 8.13 -20.37
N GLY A 811 -2.64 7.80 -19.23
CA GLY A 811 -4.05 8.07 -18.92
C GLY A 811 -4.87 6.78 -18.81
N PRO A 812 -6.21 6.85 -18.73
CA PRO A 812 -7.08 5.67 -18.58
C PRO A 812 -7.38 4.94 -19.91
N ASP A 813 -7.05 5.57 -21.04
CA ASP A 813 -7.29 5.07 -22.40
C ASP A 813 -5.99 4.69 -23.15
N ARG A 814 -4.82 4.84 -22.51
CA ARG A 814 -3.51 4.66 -23.16
C ARG A 814 -2.43 4.18 -22.18
N PRO A 815 -1.43 3.43 -22.66
CA PRO A 815 -1.32 2.85 -24.00
C PRO A 815 -2.25 1.64 -24.13
N PRO A 816 -2.64 1.24 -25.35
CA PRO A 816 -3.41 0.00 -25.54
C PRO A 816 -2.62 -1.20 -25.01
N GLU A 817 -3.32 -2.17 -24.43
CA GLU A 817 -2.77 -3.53 -24.30
C GLU A 817 -2.73 -4.15 -25.71
N TRP A 818 -1.88 -5.15 -25.93
CA TRP A 818 -1.74 -5.71 -27.26
C TRP A 818 -1.44 -7.20 -27.27
N ILE A 819 -1.78 -7.86 -28.39
CA ILE A 819 -1.57 -9.29 -28.62
C ILE A 819 -0.91 -9.44 -30.01
N THR A 820 0.16 -10.23 -30.13
CA THR A 820 0.89 -10.38 -31.42
C THR A 820 1.74 -11.66 -31.49
N PRO A 821 2.02 -12.19 -32.69
CA PRO A 821 3.12 -13.13 -32.89
C PRO A 821 4.48 -12.45 -32.61
N LEU A 822 5.32 -13.10 -31.81
CA LEU A 822 6.67 -12.66 -31.47
C LEU A 822 7.69 -13.10 -32.54
N ARG A 823 8.58 -12.17 -32.90
CA ARG A 823 9.66 -12.40 -33.87
C ARG A 823 11.00 -12.53 -33.17
N ASP A 824 11.85 -13.39 -33.72
CA ASP A 824 13.23 -13.58 -33.25
C ASP A 824 14.06 -12.29 -33.45
N GLY A 825 14.53 -11.72 -32.34
CA GLY A 825 15.19 -10.42 -32.29
C GLY A 825 14.25 -9.22 -32.35
N GLY A 826 12.92 -9.43 -32.27
CA GLY A 826 11.91 -8.37 -32.36
C GLY A 826 11.90 -7.42 -31.18
N PHE A 827 11.55 -6.15 -31.43
CA PHE A 827 11.46 -5.11 -30.41
C PHE A 827 10.08 -4.44 -30.42
N TYR A 828 9.40 -4.46 -29.27
CA TYR A 828 7.98 -4.13 -29.14
C TYR A 828 7.71 -2.83 -28.36
N GLY A 829 8.70 -1.93 -28.31
CA GLY A 829 8.51 -0.52 -28.01
C GLY A 829 8.83 -0.09 -26.58
N TRP A 830 8.41 -0.83 -25.55
CA TRP A 830 8.60 -0.40 -24.16
C TRP A 830 10.11 -0.28 -23.81
N PRO A 831 10.55 0.73 -23.03
CA PRO A 831 9.78 1.82 -22.40
C PRO A 831 9.64 3.06 -23.30
N LEU A 832 10.14 3.00 -24.53
CA LEU A 832 10.35 4.15 -25.42
C LEU A 832 9.09 4.56 -26.19
N ALA A 833 8.31 3.57 -26.64
CA ALA A 833 7.14 3.73 -27.49
C ALA A 833 6.10 2.61 -27.27
N TYR A 834 4.92 2.77 -27.88
CA TYR A 834 3.81 1.82 -27.84
C TYR A 834 2.95 1.89 -29.12
N GLY A 835 2.08 0.90 -29.33
CA GLY A 835 1.23 0.82 -30.52
C GLY A 835 2.03 0.80 -31.82
N ASP A 836 1.63 1.58 -32.82
CA ASP A 836 2.47 1.81 -34.01
C ASP A 836 3.40 3.01 -33.78
N LYS A 837 4.51 2.76 -33.07
CA LYS A 837 5.67 3.68 -32.94
C LYS A 837 5.34 5.03 -32.30
N VAL A 838 4.29 5.09 -31.47
CA VAL A 838 3.92 6.27 -30.69
C VAL A 838 4.85 6.39 -29.49
N TRP A 839 5.61 7.49 -29.40
CA TRP A 839 6.54 7.74 -28.29
C TRP A 839 5.83 7.93 -26.95
N THR A 840 6.40 7.39 -25.88
CA THR A 840 5.97 7.62 -24.49
C THR A 840 6.26 9.07 -24.05
N ASP A 841 5.35 9.69 -23.28
CA ASP A 841 5.48 11.08 -22.81
C ASP A 841 6.23 11.17 -21.47
N PHE A 842 7.54 11.36 -21.52
CA PHE A 842 8.39 11.50 -20.33
C PHE A 842 8.26 12.87 -19.59
N SER A 843 7.25 13.70 -19.89
CA SER A 843 7.10 15.05 -19.30
C SER A 843 6.91 15.06 -17.78
N SER A 844 6.30 14.01 -17.23
CA SER A 844 5.89 13.95 -15.81
C SER A 844 6.28 12.66 -15.06
N TYR A 845 6.87 11.70 -15.77
CA TYR A 845 7.33 10.41 -15.26
C TYR A 845 8.50 9.92 -16.15
N GLY A 846 9.29 8.94 -15.71
CA GLY A 846 10.38 8.39 -16.54
C GLY A 846 11.57 9.33 -16.80
N ARG A 847 11.83 10.34 -15.95
CA ARG A 847 13.02 11.22 -16.07
C ARG A 847 14.36 10.46 -16.11
N SER A 848 14.40 9.23 -15.58
CA SER A 848 15.53 8.30 -15.65
C SER A 848 15.80 7.72 -17.04
N ILE A 849 14.84 7.79 -17.97
CA ILE A 849 15.02 7.37 -19.37
C ILE A 849 15.73 8.47 -20.18
N LEU A 850 15.56 9.73 -19.77
CA LEU A 850 16.09 10.90 -20.47
C LEU A 850 17.58 11.16 -20.14
N PRO A 851 18.37 11.71 -21.08
CA PRO A 851 18.00 12.08 -22.45
C PRO A 851 17.86 10.85 -23.37
N LEU A 852 16.98 10.95 -24.37
CA LEU A 852 16.90 9.97 -25.44
C LEU A 852 18.15 10.05 -26.33
N THR A 853 18.64 8.88 -26.75
CA THR A 853 19.82 8.73 -27.60
C THR A 853 19.43 8.39 -29.04
N ALA A 854 20.39 8.52 -29.97
CA ALA A 854 20.19 8.07 -31.35
C ALA A 854 19.94 6.54 -31.46
N ALA A 855 20.39 5.75 -30.48
CA ALA A 855 20.09 4.32 -30.41
C ALA A 855 18.62 4.09 -30.01
N ASP A 856 18.11 4.82 -29.02
CA ASP A 856 16.68 4.77 -28.63
C ASP A 856 15.79 5.17 -29.82
N SER A 857 16.17 6.18 -30.60
CA SER A 857 15.46 6.56 -31.83
C SER A 857 15.50 5.49 -32.93
N LEU A 858 16.61 4.74 -33.05
CA LEU A 858 16.72 3.62 -33.99
C LEU A 858 15.90 2.40 -33.53
N LEU A 859 15.79 2.15 -32.23
CA LEU A 859 14.92 1.10 -31.69
C LEU A 859 13.45 1.38 -32.03
N VAL A 860 12.94 2.58 -31.73
CA VAL A 860 11.55 2.95 -32.07
C VAL A 860 11.30 2.96 -33.57
N ALA A 861 12.27 3.40 -34.39
CA ALA A 861 12.13 3.36 -35.85
C ALA A 861 11.99 1.92 -36.40
N ASN A 862 12.73 0.95 -35.83
CA ASN A 862 12.73 -0.44 -36.25
C ASN A 862 11.79 -1.35 -35.43
N MET A 863 11.02 -0.79 -34.49
CA MET A 863 10.01 -1.49 -33.70
C MET A 863 9.04 -2.30 -34.58
N ASP A 864 8.66 -3.48 -34.09
CA ASP A 864 7.60 -4.30 -34.65
C ASP A 864 6.22 -3.75 -34.20
N THR A 865 5.37 -3.43 -35.17
CA THR A 865 3.99 -2.99 -34.92
C THR A 865 3.14 -4.19 -34.44
N PRO A 866 2.47 -4.13 -33.26
CA PRO A 866 1.63 -5.22 -32.78
C PRO A 866 0.42 -5.48 -33.68
N ALA A 867 0.07 -6.74 -33.91
CA ALA A 867 -1.04 -7.13 -34.79
C ALA A 867 -2.44 -6.80 -34.21
N VAL A 868 -2.60 -6.91 -32.89
CA VAL A 868 -3.89 -6.70 -32.21
C VAL A 868 -3.71 -5.66 -31.10
N LEU A 869 -4.54 -4.62 -31.10
CA LEU A 869 -4.55 -3.57 -30.09
C LEU A 869 -5.91 -3.54 -29.40
N ILE A 870 -5.96 -3.74 -28.08
CA ILE A 870 -7.19 -3.78 -27.27
C ILE A 870 -7.21 -2.62 -26.26
N PRO A 871 -8.37 -2.28 -25.64
CA PRO A 871 -8.46 -1.19 -24.69
C PRO A 871 -7.40 -1.23 -23.58
N ALA A 872 -6.92 -0.07 -23.17
CA ALA A 872 -5.85 0.07 -22.18
C ALA A 872 -6.25 -0.48 -20.80
N HIS A 873 -5.26 -0.98 -20.05
CA HIS A 873 -5.40 -1.48 -18.68
C HIS A 873 -6.45 -2.60 -18.51
N LEU A 874 -6.60 -3.47 -19.49
CA LEU A 874 -7.34 -4.73 -19.35
C LEU A 874 -6.54 -5.81 -18.59
N ALA A 875 -5.22 -5.66 -18.48
CA ALA A 875 -4.29 -6.62 -17.91
C ALA A 875 -4.51 -8.05 -18.47
N PRO A 876 -4.13 -8.32 -19.73
CA PRO A 876 -4.25 -9.65 -20.31
C PRO A 876 -3.22 -10.60 -19.68
N MET A 877 -3.69 -11.52 -18.83
CA MET A 877 -2.83 -12.42 -18.03
C MET A 877 -2.56 -13.76 -18.71
N ALA A 878 -3.52 -14.33 -19.43
CA ALA A 878 -3.35 -15.58 -20.16
C ALA A 878 -3.78 -15.46 -21.62
N LEU A 879 -3.19 -16.30 -22.46
CA LEU A 879 -3.51 -16.49 -23.87
C LEU A 879 -3.61 -18.00 -24.08
N HIS A 880 -4.73 -18.50 -24.61
CA HIS A 880 -4.95 -19.93 -24.85
C HIS A 880 -5.62 -20.19 -26.19
N PHE A 881 -4.96 -20.91 -27.10
CA PHE A 881 -5.54 -21.26 -28.39
C PHE A 881 -6.40 -22.53 -28.28
N TYR A 882 -7.65 -22.44 -28.73
CA TYR A 882 -8.60 -23.54 -28.62
C TYR A 882 -8.49 -24.51 -29.82
N THR A 883 -8.21 -25.78 -29.58
CA THR A 883 -7.88 -26.78 -30.62
C THR A 883 -8.93 -27.89 -30.79
N HIS A 884 -9.85 -28.05 -29.84
CA HIS A 884 -10.78 -29.18 -29.74
C HIS A 884 -12.02 -28.98 -30.64
N ASP A 885 -13.03 -29.85 -30.51
CA ASP A 885 -14.30 -29.79 -31.27
C ASP A 885 -15.55 -29.72 -30.35
N GLN A 886 -15.37 -29.39 -29.06
CA GLN A 886 -16.47 -29.25 -28.09
C GLN A 886 -17.22 -27.92 -28.30
N PHE A 887 -16.46 -26.83 -28.50
CA PHE A 887 -16.99 -25.50 -28.81
C PHE A 887 -17.41 -25.40 -30.29
N PRO A 888 -18.35 -24.50 -30.64
CA PRO A 888 -18.74 -24.23 -32.03
C PRO A 888 -17.54 -23.93 -32.97
N PRO A 889 -17.57 -24.36 -34.26
CA PRO A 889 -16.37 -24.37 -35.11
C PRO A 889 -15.63 -23.04 -35.31
N GLN A 890 -16.29 -21.89 -35.16
CA GLN A 890 -15.64 -20.59 -35.24
C GLN A 890 -14.60 -20.33 -34.13
N TYR A 891 -14.67 -21.06 -33.02
CA TYR A 891 -13.68 -20.98 -31.95
C TYR A 891 -12.43 -21.83 -32.21
N LYS A 892 -12.42 -22.68 -33.24
CA LYS A 892 -11.28 -23.55 -33.54
C LYS A 892 -10.10 -22.73 -34.08
N HIS A 893 -8.97 -22.83 -33.39
CA HIS A 893 -7.77 -21.99 -33.50
C HIS A 893 -7.97 -20.50 -33.10
N ALA A 894 -9.12 -20.13 -32.52
CA ALA A 894 -9.28 -18.82 -31.90
C ALA A 894 -8.53 -18.76 -30.55
N ALA A 895 -8.08 -17.58 -30.15
CA ALA A 895 -7.34 -17.37 -28.90
C ALA A 895 -8.22 -16.78 -27.82
N PHE A 896 -8.35 -17.46 -26.69
CA PHE A 896 -9.02 -16.94 -25.49
C PHE A 896 -8.02 -16.18 -24.63
N VAL A 897 -8.44 -15.03 -24.09
CA VAL A 897 -7.58 -14.10 -23.34
C VAL A 897 -8.25 -13.72 -22.03
N ALA A 898 -7.62 -14.03 -20.90
CA ALA A 898 -8.13 -13.66 -19.58
C ALA A 898 -7.63 -12.26 -19.19
N CYS A 899 -8.55 -11.31 -19.02
CA CYS A 899 -8.29 -9.91 -18.70
C CYS A 899 -8.63 -9.62 -17.23
N ARG A 900 -7.60 -9.37 -16.41
CA ARG A 900 -7.69 -9.22 -14.95
C ARG A 900 -8.11 -7.83 -14.48
N ALA A 901 -8.10 -6.86 -15.39
CA ALA A 901 -8.16 -5.41 -15.16
C ALA A 901 -6.94 -4.81 -14.44
N GLY A 902 -6.47 -3.68 -14.94
CA GLY A 902 -5.56 -2.76 -14.25
C GLY A 902 -6.31 -1.70 -13.44
N ALA A 903 -5.59 -0.90 -12.66
CA ALA A 903 -6.18 0.09 -11.76
C ALA A 903 -6.70 1.39 -12.46
N LEU A 904 -6.49 1.50 -13.77
CA LEU A 904 -6.67 2.72 -14.57
C LEU A 904 -7.87 2.69 -15.53
N GLY A 905 -8.27 1.51 -16.01
CA GLY A 905 -9.07 1.37 -17.24
C GLY A 905 -10.47 1.99 -17.19
N ASN A 906 -10.89 2.52 -18.34
CA ASN A 906 -12.28 2.89 -18.61
C ASN A 906 -13.16 1.68 -18.99
N ASP A 907 -12.59 0.66 -19.68
CA ASP A 907 -13.19 -0.68 -19.73
C ASP A 907 -12.99 -1.35 -18.35
N PRO A 908 -14.01 -1.95 -17.73
CA PRO A 908 -13.88 -2.56 -16.42
C PRO A 908 -12.86 -3.71 -16.35
N GLY A 909 -12.55 -4.38 -17.46
CA GLY A 909 -11.86 -5.67 -17.42
C GLY A 909 -12.67 -6.73 -16.69
N TYR A 910 -11.99 -7.63 -15.97
CA TYR A 910 -12.58 -8.80 -15.29
C TYR A 910 -13.41 -9.68 -16.24
N LYS A 911 -12.79 -10.14 -17.33
CA LYS A 911 -13.47 -10.87 -18.41
C LYS A 911 -12.55 -11.85 -19.12
N VAL A 912 -13.14 -12.80 -19.86
CA VAL A 912 -12.43 -13.52 -20.93
C VAL A 912 -12.85 -12.92 -22.26
N MET A 913 -11.88 -12.50 -23.06
CA MET A 913 -12.06 -12.11 -24.46
C MET A 913 -11.72 -13.29 -25.37
N VAL A 914 -12.19 -13.24 -26.62
CA VAL A 914 -11.72 -14.11 -27.70
C VAL A 914 -11.20 -13.26 -28.86
N LEU A 915 -10.10 -13.71 -29.44
CA LEU A 915 -9.47 -13.16 -30.63
C LEU A 915 -9.63 -14.16 -31.79
N PHE A 916 -10.22 -13.68 -32.87
CA PHE A 916 -10.24 -14.35 -34.17
C PHE A 916 -9.28 -13.61 -35.09
N ALA A 917 -8.31 -14.30 -35.69
CA ALA A 917 -7.35 -13.73 -36.62
C ALA A 917 -6.83 -14.81 -37.58
N GLU A 918 -6.21 -14.40 -38.68
CA GLU A 918 -5.33 -15.28 -39.46
C GLU A 918 -4.03 -15.59 -38.65
N PRO A 919 -3.26 -16.63 -39.02
CA PRO A 919 -2.07 -17.05 -38.26
C PRO A 919 -0.98 -15.99 -38.07
N ASP A 920 -0.91 -15.01 -38.98
CA ASP A 920 0.03 -13.87 -38.92
C ASP A 920 -0.50 -12.66 -38.13
N GLY A 921 -1.72 -12.76 -37.59
CA GLY A 921 -2.44 -11.69 -36.91
C GLY A 921 -3.20 -10.74 -37.84
N SER A 922 -3.23 -10.99 -39.16
CA SER A 922 -4.08 -10.22 -40.08
C SER A 922 -5.56 -10.56 -39.91
N ASN A 923 -6.44 -9.68 -40.41
CA ASN A 923 -7.90 -9.77 -40.28
C ASN A 923 -8.41 -9.94 -38.83
N ALA A 924 -7.67 -9.43 -37.85
CA ALA A 924 -8.00 -9.59 -36.44
C ALA A 924 -9.36 -8.95 -36.06
N HIS A 925 -10.14 -9.69 -35.28
CA HIS A 925 -11.38 -9.29 -34.64
C HIS A 925 -11.41 -9.79 -33.20
N VAL A 926 -11.88 -8.96 -32.27
CA VAL A 926 -12.01 -9.35 -30.85
C VAL A 926 -13.46 -9.37 -30.40
N ALA A 927 -13.79 -10.18 -29.40
CA ALA A 927 -15.07 -10.13 -28.71
C ALA A 927 -14.88 -10.33 -27.21
N ASP A 928 -15.85 -9.87 -26.41
CA ASP A 928 -15.99 -10.36 -25.05
C ASP A 928 -16.67 -11.74 -25.12
N PHE A 929 -16.10 -12.77 -24.49
CA PHE A 929 -16.66 -14.12 -24.45
C PHE A 929 -17.32 -14.42 -23.10
N LEU A 930 -16.69 -14.03 -21.99
CA LEU A 930 -17.21 -14.25 -20.64
C LEU A 930 -17.09 -12.95 -19.84
N THR A 931 -18.22 -12.41 -19.37
CA THR A 931 -18.27 -11.19 -18.52
C THR A 931 -19.15 -11.41 -17.29
N GLY A 932 -19.40 -10.37 -16.49
CA GLY A 932 -20.28 -10.43 -15.31
C GLY A 932 -19.55 -10.59 -13.96
N PHE A 933 -18.22 -10.70 -13.95
CA PHE A 933 -17.42 -10.65 -12.71
C PHE A 933 -17.47 -9.28 -12.00
N ARG A 934 -17.85 -8.21 -12.71
CA ARG A 934 -18.30 -6.95 -12.10
C ARG A 934 -19.82 -6.97 -12.00
N LEU A 935 -20.36 -6.65 -10.83
CA LEU A 935 -21.78 -6.48 -10.60
C LEU A 935 -22.23 -5.12 -11.13
N ASP A 936 -23.26 -5.12 -11.97
CA ASP A 936 -23.94 -3.89 -12.38
C ASP A 936 -24.90 -3.46 -11.27
N SER A 937 -24.43 -2.53 -10.43
CA SER A 937 -25.29 -1.68 -9.64
C SER A 937 -25.58 -0.41 -10.44
N ASP A 938 -26.84 -0.14 -10.76
CA ASP A 938 -27.29 1.13 -11.37
C ASP A 938 -27.06 2.37 -10.47
N GLU A 939 -26.43 2.19 -9.30
CA GLU A 939 -25.93 3.24 -8.42
C GLU A 939 -24.41 3.47 -8.56
N ASP A 940 -23.91 3.89 -9.73
CA ASP A 940 -22.63 4.65 -9.79
C ASP A 940 -22.88 6.09 -9.29
N ASN A 941 -23.35 6.19 -8.05
CA ASN A 941 -23.78 7.39 -7.33
C ASN A 941 -22.58 8.27 -6.89
N GLY A 942 -21.63 8.51 -7.80
CA GLY A 942 -20.49 9.43 -7.64
C GLY A 942 -19.37 9.01 -6.67
N ASP A 943 -19.56 7.97 -5.85
CA ASP A 943 -18.63 7.56 -4.78
C ASP A 943 -17.31 6.94 -5.31
N SER A 944 -17.25 6.57 -6.60
CA SER A 944 -16.09 5.92 -7.22
C SER A 944 -14.84 6.82 -7.34
N GLY A 945 -14.96 8.13 -7.06
CA GLY A 945 -13.82 9.05 -7.00
C GLY A 945 -13.07 9.13 -5.66
N LEU A 946 -13.68 8.73 -4.54
CA LEU A 946 -13.09 8.94 -3.22
C LEU A 946 -12.07 7.85 -2.87
N SER A 947 -12.43 6.58 -3.06
CA SER A 947 -11.52 5.44 -2.78
C SER A 947 -10.21 5.53 -3.60
N ARG A 948 -10.23 6.17 -4.77
CA ARG A 948 -9.05 6.36 -5.63
C ARG A 948 -8.09 7.45 -5.17
N LEU A 949 -8.55 8.44 -4.39
CA LEU A 949 -7.69 9.51 -3.86
C LEU A 949 -6.98 9.09 -2.56
N PHE A 950 -7.54 8.13 -1.82
CA PHE A 950 -7.03 7.62 -0.54
C PHE A 950 -5.99 6.47 -0.69
N GLY A 951 -5.11 6.55 -1.69
CA GLY A 951 -4.19 5.49 -2.13
C GLY A 951 -3.06 5.06 -1.18
N PHE A 952 -3.36 4.83 0.10
CA PHE A 952 -2.45 4.31 1.13
C PHE A 952 -3.06 3.20 2.01
N PHE A 953 -4.32 2.80 1.80
CA PHE A 953 -4.93 1.64 2.45
C PHE A 953 -5.71 0.79 1.45
N SER A 954 -5.51 -0.54 1.52
CA SER A 954 -6.06 -1.65 0.72
C SER A 954 -6.90 -1.36 -0.53
N PHE A 955 -6.41 -1.86 -1.66
CA PHE A 955 -7.23 -2.11 -2.85
C PHE A 955 -8.39 -3.06 -2.53
N ASN A 956 -9.63 -2.61 -2.70
CA ASN A 956 -10.76 -3.51 -2.92
C ASN A 956 -11.77 -2.86 -3.91
N PRO A 957 -11.84 -3.35 -5.18
CA PRO A 957 -12.72 -2.77 -6.19
C PRO A 957 -14.18 -3.11 -5.87
N ARG A 958 -14.86 -2.14 -5.23
CA ARG A 958 -16.13 -2.24 -4.50
C ARG A 958 -17.32 -3.00 -5.15
N ASN A 959 -17.29 -3.27 -6.44
CA ASN A 959 -18.36 -3.96 -7.20
C ASN A 959 -17.88 -5.20 -8.00
N VAL A 960 -16.70 -5.75 -7.72
CA VAL A 960 -16.17 -6.94 -8.40
C VAL A 960 -16.31 -8.17 -7.49
N TRP A 961 -16.60 -9.34 -8.05
CA TRP A 961 -16.67 -10.60 -7.31
C TRP A 961 -15.65 -11.67 -7.76
N GLY A 962 -14.94 -11.51 -8.88
CA GLY A 962 -13.85 -12.41 -9.29
C GLY A 962 -12.85 -11.73 -10.23
N LYS A 963 -11.67 -12.32 -10.41
CA LYS A 963 -10.56 -11.77 -11.21
C LYS A 963 -9.91 -12.84 -12.11
N PRO A 964 -10.33 -12.98 -13.38
CA PRO A 964 -9.71 -13.86 -14.37
C PRO A 964 -8.19 -13.78 -14.43
N VAL A 965 -7.49 -14.93 -14.41
CA VAL A 965 -6.02 -15.00 -14.59
C VAL A 965 -5.60 -16.05 -15.61
N GLY A 966 -5.72 -17.33 -15.30
CA GLY A 966 -5.21 -18.45 -16.09
C GLY A 966 -6.29 -19.16 -16.90
N LEU A 967 -5.90 -19.72 -18.05
CA LEU A 967 -6.75 -20.49 -18.96
C LEU A 967 -6.07 -21.82 -19.32
N THR A 968 -6.85 -22.88 -19.53
CA THR A 968 -6.42 -24.13 -20.19
C THR A 968 -7.64 -24.90 -20.73
N THR A 969 -7.45 -26.00 -21.48
CA THR A 969 -8.51 -26.94 -21.88
C THR A 969 -8.17 -28.37 -21.48
N ASP A 970 -9.17 -29.18 -21.14
CA ASP A 970 -9.01 -30.64 -20.95
C ASP A 970 -9.04 -31.39 -22.29
N GLU A 971 -8.74 -32.70 -22.31
CA GLU A 971 -8.78 -33.50 -23.55
C GLU A 971 -10.15 -33.44 -24.26
N ALA A 972 -11.23 -33.39 -23.47
CA ALA A 972 -12.61 -33.32 -23.96
C ALA A 972 -12.98 -31.95 -24.57
N GLY A 973 -12.16 -30.92 -24.37
CA GLY A 973 -12.31 -29.59 -24.94
C GLY A 973 -13.16 -28.61 -24.12
N HIS A 974 -13.35 -28.85 -22.82
CA HIS A 974 -13.91 -27.85 -21.92
C HIS A 974 -12.84 -26.81 -21.54
N LEU A 975 -13.22 -25.53 -21.46
CA LEU A 975 -12.31 -24.43 -21.12
C LEU A 975 -12.32 -24.19 -19.61
N TYR A 976 -11.15 -24.13 -18.99
CA TYR A 976 -10.99 -23.87 -17.56
C TYR A 976 -10.44 -22.46 -17.32
N LEU A 977 -10.94 -21.79 -16.29
CA LEU A 977 -10.59 -20.41 -15.93
C LEU A 977 -10.33 -20.27 -14.42
N THR A 978 -9.19 -19.70 -14.02
CA THR A 978 -8.94 -19.31 -12.61
C THR A 978 -9.40 -17.89 -12.30
N SER A 979 -9.88 -17.69 -11.07
CA SER A 979 -10.09 -16.39 -10.43
C SER A 979 -9.26 -16.30 -9.15
N ASP A 980 -8.38 -15.31 -9.05
CA ASP A 980 -7.31 -15.29 -8.03
C ASP A 980 -7.61 -14.48 -6.76
N GLU A 981 -8.62 -13.60 -6.82
CA GLU A 981 -9.02 -12.71 -5.72
C GLU A 981 -10.55 -12.55 -5.65
N ILE A 982 -11.05 -12.19 -4.46
CA ILE A 982 -12.46 -11.99 -4.09
C ILE A 982 -13.29 -13.28 -4.08
N THR A 983 -13.47 -13.94 -5.22
CA THR A 983 -13.91 -15.35 -5.30
C THR A 983 -12.75 -16.17 -5.83
N GLN A 984 -12.12 -16.92 -4.94
CA GLN A 984 -10.97 -17.75 -5.23
C GLN A 984 -11.47 -19.11 -5.73
N ALA A 985 -11.36 -19.33 -7.04
CA ALA A 985 -12.06 -20.43 -7.71
C ALA A 985 -11.45 -20.82 -9.06
N ILE A 986 -11.76 -22.05 -9.49
CA ILE A 986 -11.61 -22.55 -10.85
C ILE A 986 -13.00 -22.81 -11.43
N PHE A 987 -13.27 -22.26 -12.60
CA PHE A 987 -14.51 -22.46 -13.36
C PHE A 987 -14.25 -23.38 -14.56
N ARG A 988 -15.18 -24.28 -14.87
CA ARG A 988 -15.24 -25.06 -16.12
C ARG A 988 -16.34 -24.49 -17.00
N ILE A 989 -16.03 -24.23 -18.26
CA ILE A 989 -16.94 -23.72 -19.30
C ILE A 989 -17.09 -24.79 -20.39
N GLU A 990 -18.34 -25.13 -20.71
CA GLU A 990 -18.69 -26.15 -21.70
C GLU A 990 -19.78 -25.63 -22.66
N ALA A 991 -19.68 -25.95 -23.94
CA ALA A 991 -20.79 -25.76 -24.86
C ALA A 991 -21.90 -26.79 -24.58
N SER A 992 -23.15 -26.36 -24.70
CA SER A 992 -24.37 -27.16 -24.58
C SER A 992 -25.13 -27.09 -25.91
N PRO A 993 -25.32 -28.23 -26.61
CA PRO A 993 -26.15 -28.31 -27.81
C PRO A 993 -27.63 -27.95 -27.60
#